data_AF-A0A212JAV8-F1
#
_entry.id   AF-A0A212JAV8-F1
#
_cell.length_a   1.000
_cell.length_b   1.000
_cell.length_c   1.000
_cell.angle_alpha   90.00
_cell.angle_beta   90.00
_cell.angle_gamma   90.00
#
_symmetry.space_group_name_H-M   'P 1'
#
loop_
_entity.id
_entity.type
_entity.pdbx_description
1 polymer ?
#
loop_
_entity_poly.entity_id
_entity_poly.type
_entity_poly.pdbx_seq_one_letter_code
_entity_poly.pdbx_strand_id
1 'polypeptide(L)'
;MSLTRKDWARRVLSLIDLTNLDPEADDAAIIALCEKALDAPVPPAGVCVPPRQALVPVVVLRHSGIRPVTVANFPEGRSNASLAAFEVLRAVNDGVEEVDVVFPYADWLKGNHEACAEFVSACKSACGVLAKLKVILETGAFPDPAGIGEAARAAIAAGADFIKTSTGKIAVGATPEAAEAMLAAIRETGGTCGFKVSGGVRSLDQAVAYVRLAERTMGAEWVTPDRFRIGASGLLDELAAILAADDDAVLGEADGPRRALPQETIAKKRDGGQLDDAEIADFVAGLADGSVADAQAAAFAMAVLFRDLSDAECRALTLAMRDSGRVLDWRAMGLGDVPVIDKHSTGGIGDKVSLILAPLVAACGVHVPMISGRGLGHTGGTLDKLSSVPGYDVAPSVETFAAVVRRVGCAVIGQTDDLAPADRRLYAIRDVSATVESLPLIVASILSKKLAAGLDGLVLDVKTGSGAFMVDPADAEALARRLVTVAKQAGLPTRALITDMNQALGSTVGNALEVAEAVAFLRAERRDPRLEEVTLALGVEMLGLVGIDAATASRKLRLALDGGRAAETFARMVAALGGPLDFVDNAGAYLDDAPVVTEVRAETAGFVAAIDAKRLGLALVDLGGGRTRPDRGVDVAVGLSEVLGVGAAADAPLCRIHARDAAAAARAAERVRAAFTISERPVAAPPVLHGRIVA
;
A
#
# COMPACT_ATOMS: atom_id res chain seq x y z
N MET A 1 24.48 23.21 22.91
CA MET A 1 23.68 24.41 22.56
C MET A 1 22.76 23.99 21.43
N SER A 2 21.45 24.11 21.60
CA SER A 2 20.48 23.80 20.55
C SER A 2 20.58 24.83 19.42
N LEU A 3 20.89 24.38 18.21
CA LEU A 3 20.96 25.24 17.02
C LEU A 3 19.55 25.69 16.61
N THR A 4 19.37 26.95 16.24
CA THR A 4 18.08 27.42 15.72
C THR A 4 17.79 26.89 14.32
N ARG A 5 16.55 27.09 13.84
CA ARG A 5 16.20 26.76 12.45
C ARG A 5 17.08 27.51 11.45
N LYS A 6 17.43 28.76 11.75
CA LYS A 6 18.37 29.55 10.93
C LYS A 6 19.80 29.04 11.05
N ASP A 7 20.25 28.61 12.24
CA ASP A 7 21.60 28.04 12.39
C ASP A 7 21.77 26.75 11.58
N TRP A 8 20.78 25.86 11.63
CA TRP A 8 20.77 24.67 10.78
C TRP A 8 20.68 25.01 9.30
N ALA A 9 19.87 26.00 8.91
CA ALA A 9 19.81 26.44 7.52
C ALA A 9 21.18 26.93 7.01
N ARG A 10 21.89 27.77 7.79
CA ARG A 10 23.26 28.20 7.44
C ARG A 10 24.22 27.02 7.34
N ARG A 11 24.16 26.09 8.29
CA ARG A 11 25.03 24.92 8.32
C ARG A 11 24.78 24.01 7.12
N VAL A 12 23.52 23.65 6.86
CA VAL A 12 23.15 22.80 5.72
C VAL A 12 23.52 23.48 4.41
N LEU A 13 23.29 24.79 4.28
CA LEU A 13 23.61 25.55 3.08
C LEU A 13 25.09 25.41 2.69
N SER A 14 26.00 25.46 3.67
CA SER A 14 27.45 25.24 3.45
C SER A 14 27.82 23.82 2.98
N LEU A 15 26.91 22.85 3.12
CA LEU A 15 27.14 21.43 2.78
C LEU A 15 26.48 21.06 1.44
N ILE A 16 25.86 22.00 0.72
CA ILE A 16 25.13 21.70 -0.51
C ILE A 16 26.05 21.64 -1.73
N ASP A 17 25.85 20.62 -2.57
CA ASP A 17 26.21 20.64 -3.99
C ASP A 17 24.96 21.03 -4.79
N LEU A 18 24.91 22.28 -5.26
CA LEU A 18 23.85 22.74 -6.15
C LEU A 18 23.97 22.02 -7.47
N THR A 19 22.85 21.57 -8.02
CA THR A 19 22.89 20.69 -9.19
C THR A 19 21.90 21.12 -10.24
N ASN A 20 22.38 21.30 -11.48
CA ASN A 20 21.55 21.26 -12.69
C ASN A 20 22.21 20.28 -13.66
N LEU A 21 21.63 19.09 -13.79
CA LEU A 21 22.09 18.02 -14.68
C LEU A 21 21.04 17.72 -15.76
N ASP A 22 20.29 18.75 -16.16
CA ASP A 22 19.46 18.66 -17.35
C ASP A 22 20.39 18.63 -18.59
N PRO A 23 20.33 17.57 -19.43
CA PRO A 23 21.14 17.51 -20.65
C PRO A 23 20.84 18.66 -21.63
N GLU A 24 19.66 19.28 -21.53
CA GLU A 24 19.23 20.39 -22.38
C GLU A 24 19.52 21.77 -21.76
N ALA A 25 20.15 21.85 -20.58
CA ALA A 25 20.55 23.12 -19.99
C ALA A 25 21.54 23.86 -20.91
N ASP A 26 21.27 25.14 -21.16
CA ASP A 26 22.17 26.03 -21.89
C ASP A 26 23.08 26.83 -20.94
N ASP A 27 24.04 27.56 -21.51
CA ASP A 27 24.99 28.36 -20.72
C ASP A 27 24.28 29.40 -19.85
N ALA A 28 23.16 29.97 -20.32
CA ALA A 28 22.40 30.97 -19.57
C ALA A 28 21.78 30.36 -18.30
N ALA A 29 21.19 29.17 -18.39
CA ALA A 29 20.66 28.45 -17.23
C ALA A 29 21.76 28.10 -16.21
N ILE A 30 22.96 27.74 -16.67
CA ILE A 30 24.09 27.44 -15.79
C ILE A 30 24.69 28.69 -15.17
N ILE A 31 24.78 29.81 -15.90
CA ILE A 31 25.17 31.11 -15.35
C ILE A 31 24.20 31.52 -14.23
N ALA A 32 22.89 31.41 -14.46
CA ALA A 32 21.89 31.73 -13.44
C ALA A 32 22.02 30.86 -12.18
N LEU A 33 22.35 29.57 -12.33
CA LEU A 33 22.64 28.69 -11.19
C LEU A 33 23.88 29.15 -10.42
N CYS A 34 24.94 29.57 -11.13
CA CYS A 34 26.16 30.06 -10.51
C CYS A 34 25.94 31.40 -9.78
N GLU A 35 25.21 32.33 -10.38
CA GLU A 35 24.82 33.59 -9.75
C GLU A 35 24.00 33.34 -8.48
N LYS A 36 23.02 32.43 -8.55
CA LYS A 36 22.24 32.01 -7.37
C LYS A 36 23.12 31.42 -6.26
N ALA A 37 24.19 30.72 -6.61
CA ALA A 37 25.17 30.18 -5.66
C ALA A 37 26.01 31.29 -5.00
N LEU A 38 26.39 32.32 -5.77
CA LEU A 38 27.15 33.48 -5.29
C LEU A 38 26.30 34.39 -4.38
N ASP A 39 25.02 34.54 -4.70
CA ASP A 39 24.08 35.36 -3.94
C ASP A 39 23.55 34.67 -2.66
N ALA A 40 23.89 33.39 -2.47
CA ALA A 40 23.45 32.64 -1.30
C ALA A 40 24.03 33.24 -0.01
N PRO A 41 23.24 33.35 1.09
CA PRO A 41 23.72 33.92 2.36
C PRO A 41 24.94 33.20 2.96
N VAL A 42 25.10 31.92 2.62
CA VAL A 42 26.29 31.11 2.89
C VAL A 42 26.64 30.41 1.58
N PRO A 43 27.91 30.43 1.14
CA PRO A 43 28.29 29.79 -0.11
C PRO A 43 28.09 28.27 -0.02
N PRO A 44 27.44 27.64 -1.01
CA PRO A 44 27.38 26.18 -1.11
C PRO A 44 28.76 25.57 -1.35
N ALA A 45 28.90 24.27 -1.10
CA ALA A 45 30.17 23.55 -1.27
C ALA A 45 30.58 23.42 -2.75
N GLY A 46 29.62 23.31 -3.66
CA GLY A 46 29.88 23.17 -5.09
C GLY A 46 28.67 23.37 -5.99
N VAL A 47 28.93 23.51 -7.28
CA VAL A 47 27.92 23.61 -8.35
C VAL A 47 28.22 22.55 -9.40
N CYS A 48 27.31 21.58 -9.52
CA CYS A 48 27.38 20.41 -10.39
C CYS A 48 26.55 20.59 -11.67
N VAL A 49 27.25 20.61 -12.81
CA VAL A 49 26.67 20.94 -14.12
C VAL A 49 26.96 19.85 -15.16
N PRO A 50 26.27 19.81 -16.31
CA PRO A 50 26.54 18.82 -17.34
C PRO A 50 27.93 19.03 -17.97
N PRO A 51 28.54 17.99 -18.55
CA PRO A 51 29.92 18.06 -19.05
C PRO A 51 30.15 19.14 -20.11
N ARG A 52 29.12 19.44 -20.91
CA ARG A 52 29.18 20.44 -21.98
C ARG A 52 29.34 21.86 -21.45
N GLN A 53 28.84 22.14 -20.26
CA GLN A 53 28.88 23.45 -19.62
C GLN A 53 29.90 23.52 -18.48
N ALA A 54 30.79 22.55 -18.34
CA ALA A 54 31.75 22.45 -17.24
C ALA A 54 32.64 23.70 -17.07
N LEU A 55 32.96 24.40 -18.16
CA LEU A 55 33.75 25.65 -18.13
C LEU A 55 33.00 26.83 -17.50
N VAL A 56 31.67 26.84 -17.54
CA VAL A 56 30.85 27.96 -17.03
C VAL A 56 31.09 28.19 -15.53
N PRO A 57 30.88 27.20 -14.63
CA PRO A 57 31.16 27.41 -13.21
C PRO A 57 32.64 27.67 -12.92
N VAL A 58 33.58 27.13 -13.70
CA VAL A 58 35.03 27.41 -13.52
C VAL A 58 35.32 28.90 -13.69
N VAL A 59 34.68 29.54 -14.67
CA VAL A 59 34.86 30.97 -14.94
C VAL A 59 34.05 31.83 -13.97
N VAL A 60 32.76 31.52 -13.80
CA VAL A 60 31.83 32.36 -13.01
C VAL A 60 32.12 32.29 -11.51
N LEU A 61 32.47 31.12 -10.99
CA LEU A 61 32.70 30.90 -9.55
C LEU A 61 34.16 31.14 -9.13
N ARG A 62 34.99 31.69 -10.03
CA ARG A 62 36.43 31.89 -9.76
C ARG A 62 36.63 32.77 -8.52
N HIS A 63 37.45 32.29 -7.58
CA HIS A 63 37.72 32.94 -6.29
C HIS A 63 36.51 33.05 -5.33
N SER A 64 35.40 32.35 -5.60
CA SER A 64 34.24 32.33 -4.70
C SER A 64 34.39 31.35 -3.53
N GLY A 65 35.28 30.35 -3.67
CA GLY A 65 35.36 29.21 -2.75
C GLY A 65 34.33 28.10 -3.01
N ILE A 66 33.42 28.29 -3.98
CA ILE A 66 32.46 27.29 -4.43
C ILE A 66 33.10 26.43 -5.51
N ARG A 67 33.08 25.10 -5.33
CA ARG A 67 33.78 24.18 -6.24
C ARG A 67 33.01 23.99 -7.55
N PRO A 68 33.65 24.16 -8.72
CA PRO A 68 33.07 23.71 -9.98
C PRO A 68 33.08 22.17 -10.01
N VAL A 69 31.90 21.58 -10.25
CA VAL A 69 31.69 20.13 -10.28
C VAL A 69 31.05 19.74 -11.62
N THR A 70 31.43 18.60 -12.18
CA THR A 70 30.72 18.01 -13.32
C THR A 70 30.57 16.51 -13.17
N VAL A 71 29.91 15.88 -14.14
CA VAL A 71 29.72 14.43 -14.20
C VAL A 71 30.54 13.81 -15.33
N ALA A 72 30.86 12.53 -15.24
CA ALA A 72 31.29 11.68 -16.37
C ALA A 72 30.48 10.39 -16.34
N ASN A 73 30.42 9.66 -17.46
CA ASN A 73 29.66 8.41 -17.67
C ASN A 73 28.20 8.39 -17.12
N PHE A 74 27.59 9.56 -17.00
CA PHE A 74 26.29 9.79 -16.37
C PHE A 74 25.16 9.86 -17.41
N PRO A 75 23.93 9.42 -17.08
CA PRO A 75 23.52 8.80 -15.80
C PRO A 75 23.70 7.28 -15.76
N GLU A 76 24.05 6.66 -16.88
CA GLU A 76 23.85 5.23 -17.10
C GLU A 76 24.87 4.32 -16.39
N GLY A 77 26.04 4.84 -16.00
CA GLY A 77 27.06 4.01 -15.33
C GLY A 77 27.72 2.98 -16.26
N ARG A 78 27.92 3.34 -17.53
CA ARG A 78 28.60 2.47 -18.50
C ARG A 78 30.00 2.10 -17.99
N SER A 79 30.40 0.83 -18.14
CA SER A 79 31.65 0.25 -17.63
C SER A 79 32.90 0.53 -18.48
N ASN A 80 32.81 1.39 -19.51
CA ASN A 80 33.98 1.73 -20.32
C ASN A 80 34.92 2.69 -19.57
N ALA A 81 35.88 2.10 -18.84
CA ALA A 81 36.86 2.83 -18.02
C ALA A 81 37.69 3.83 -18.82
N SER A 82 38.07 3.51 -20.05
CA SER A 82 38.87 4.40 -20.90
C SER A 82 38.09 5.66 -21.31
N LEU A 83 36.81 5.49 -21.68
CA LEU A 83 35.96 6.62 -22.04
C LEU A 83 35.68 7.51 -20.83
N ALA A 84 35.32 6.92 -19.69
CA ALA A 84 35.07 7.68 -18.47
C ALA A 84 36.32 8.43 -17.99
N ALA A 85 37.49 7.78 -18.00
CA ALA A 85 38.76 8.43 -17.65
C ALA A 85 39.10 9.59 -18.61
N PHE A 86 38.79 9.46 -19.91
CA PHE A 86 38.96 10.55 -20.86
C PHE A 86 38.02 11.74 -20.58
N GLU A 87 36.75 11.47 -20.28
CA GLU A 87 35.78 12.50 -19.88
C GLU A 87 36.21 13.22 -18.59
N VAL A 88 36.67 12.47 -17.58
CA VAL A 88 37.24 13.01 -16.34
C VAL A 88 38.45 13.88 -16.64
N LEU A 89 39.42 13.39 -17.42
CA LEU A 89 40.63 14.15 -17.74
C LEU A 89 40.31 15.45 -18.47
N ARG A 90 39.33 15.45 -19.38
CA ARG A 90 38.87 16.66 -20.06
C ARG A 90 38.30 17.67 -19.07
N ALA A 91 37.41 17.24 -18.17
CA ALA A 91 36.84 18.10 -17.14
C ALA A 91 37.91 18.71 -16.23
N VAL A 92 38.89 17.91 -15.83
CA VAL A 92 40.03 18.38 -15.01
C VAL A 92 40.86 19.43 -15.77
N ASN A 93 41.12 19.19 -17.05
CA ASN A 93 41.84 20.15 -17.90
C ASN A 93 41.06 21.46 -18.13
N ASP A 94 39.74 21.39 -18.10
CA ASP A 94 38.84 22.56 -18.14
C ASP A 94 38.82 23.32 -16.79
N GLY A 95 39.48 22.80 -15.74
CA GLY A 95 39.60 23.44 -14.43
C GLY A 95 38.51 23.04 -13.43
N VAL A 96 37.75 21.97 -13.70
CA VAL A 96 36.80 21.40 -12.73
C VAL A 96 37.56 20.81 -11.54
N GLU A 97 37.11 21.11 -10.33
CA GLU A 97 37.75 20.66 -9.09
C GLU A 97 37.24 19.30 -8.62
N GLU A 98 36.03 18.89 -9.04
CA GLU A 98 35.45 17.61 -8.63
C GLU A 98 34.62 16.98 -9.75
N VAL A 99 34.75 15.66 -9.92
CA VAL A 99 34.03 14.92 -10.96
C VAL A 99 33.23 13.77 -10.33
N ASP A 100 31.92 13.78 -10.57
CA ASP A 100 31.00 12.72 -10.18
C ASP A 100 30.95 11.64 -11.28
N VAL A 101 31.37 10.41 -11.00
CA VAL A 101 31.26 9.25 -11.91
C VAL A 101 30.21 8.26 -11.39
N VAL A 102 29.52 7.57 -12.29
CA VAL A 102 28.57 6.52 -11.92
C VAL A 102 29.30 5.17 -11.86
N PHE A 103 29.27 4.53 -10.70
CA PHE A 103 29.81 3.20 -10.49
C PHE A 103 29.13 2.20 -11.44
N PRO A 104 29.85 1.25 -12.07
CA PRO A 104 29.23 0.23 -12.94
C PRO A 104 28.43 -0.82 -12.14
N TYR A 105 27.40 -0.38 -11.42
CA TYR A 105 26.62 -1.20 -10.47
C TYR A 105 25.95 -2.40 -11.14
N ALA A 106 25.51 -2.27 -12.41
CA ALA A 106 24.92 -3.40 -13.14
C ALA A 106 25.93 -4.53 -13.43
N ASP A 107 27.20 -4.19 -13.62
CA ASP A 107 28.27 -5.18 -13.79
C ASP A 107 28.75 -5.72 -12.45
N TRP A 108 28.74 -4.88 -11.40
CA TRP A 108 28.97 -5.33 -10.02
C TRP A 108 27.97 -6.42 -9.60
N LEU A 109 26.67 -6.20 -9.84
CA LEU A 109 25.61 -7.16 -9.50
C LEU A 109 25.72 -8.48 -10.29
N LYS A 110 26.47 -8.51 -11.40
CA LYS A 110 26.78 -9.73 -12.17
C LYS A 110 28.07 -10.42 -11.68
N GLY A 111 28.72 -9.91 -10.65
CA GLY A 111 29.97 -10.44 -10.10
C GLY A 111 31.25 -9.90 -10.75
N ASN A 112 31.18 -8.91 -11.64
CA ASN A 112 32.35 -8.35 -12.34
C ASN A 112 33.10 -7.31 -11.49
N HIS A 113 33.45 -7.66 -10.25
CA HIS A 113 33.94 -6.70 -9.25
C HIS A 113 35.29 -6.08 -9.60
N GLU A 114 36.21 -6.84 -10.21
CA GLU A 114 37.54 -6.36 -10.61
C GLU A 114 37.45 -5.26 -11.67
N ALA A 115 36.62 -5.44 -12.70
CA ALA A 115 36.39 -4.44 -13.74
C ALA A 115 35.79 -3.14 -13.16
N CYS A 116 34.92 -3.23 -12.16
CA CYS A 116 34.39 -2.05 -11.47
C CYS A 116 35.46 -1.32 -10.65
N ALA A 117 36.38 -2.04 -10.01
CA ALA A 117 37.50 -1.44 -9.29
C ALA A 117 38.51 -0.77 -10.25
N GLU A 118 38.83 -1.43 -11.37
CA GLU A 118 39.66 -0.86 -12.44
C GLU A 118 39.04 0.41 -13.01
N PHE A 119 37.72 0.43 -13.22
CA PHE A 119 36.99 1.60 -13.66
C PHE A 119 37.19 2.80 -12.71
N VAL A 120 36.98 2.60 -11.40
CA VAL A 120 37.15 3.67 -10.41
C VAL A 120 38.60 4.13 -10.35
N SER A 121 39.56 3.19 -10.38
CA SER A 121 41.00 3.50 -10.37
C SER A 121 41.45 4.29 -11.60
N ALA A 122 40.90 3.98 -12.79
CA ALA A 122 41.18 4.71 -14.02
C ALA A 122 40.66 6.16 -13.94
N CYS A 123 39.44 6.35 -13.45
CA CYS A 123 38.87 7.68 -13.21
C CYS A 123 39.67 8.46 -12.15
N LYS A 124 40.09 7.82 -11.05
CA LYS A 124 40.92 8.46 -10.03
C LYS A 124 42.28 8.87 -10.58
N SER A 125 42.89 8.03 -11.42
CA SER A 125 44.14 8.35 -12.10
C SER A 125 43.99 9.57 -13.02
N ALA A 126 42.86 9.70 -13.71
CA ALA A 126 42.55 10.86 -14.55
C ALA A 126 42.30 12.14 -13.73
N CYS A 127 41.75 12.05 -12.52
CA CYS A 127 41.64 13.19 -11.60
C CYS A 127 43.03 13.69 -11.13
N GLY A 128 43.99 12.78 -10.97
CA GLY A 128 45.31 13.08 -10.43
C GLY A 128 45.22 13.73 -9.04
N VAL A 129 46.05 14.75 -8.82
CA VAL A 129 46.02 15.58 -7.59
C VAL A 129 45.21 16.87 -7.76
N LEU A 130 44.65 17.10 -8.95
CA LEU A 130 44.02 18.37 -9.33
C LEU A 130 42.52 18.38 -9.03
N ALA A 131 41.88 17.21 -9.00
CA ALA A 131 40.45 17.09 -8.72
C ALA A 131 40.12 15.95 -7.76
N LYS A 132 38.97 16.04 -7.10
CA LYS A 132 38.40 14.94 -6.31
C LYS A 132 37.44 14.10 -7.16
N LEU A 133 37.51 12.78 -6.99
CA LEU A 133 36.59 11.82 -7.60
C LEU A 133 35.44 11.52 -6.63
N LYS A 134 34.19 11.76 -7.06
CA LYS A 134 33.00 11.29 -6.35
C LYS A 134 32.38 10.11 -7.10
N VAL A 135 32.20 8.98 -6.43
CA VAL A 135 31.65 7.76 -7.04
C VAL A 135 30.19 7.57 -6.63
N ILE A 136 29.27 7.65 -7.58
CA ILE A 136 27.84 7.42 -7.40
C ILE A 136 27.59 5.91 -7.45
N LEU A 137 27.22 5.30 -6.32
CA LEU A 137 26.99 3.86 -6.24
C LEU A 137 25.67 3.43 -6.86
N GLU A 138 24.70 4.35 -6.96
CA GLU A 138 23.32 4.06 -7.36
C GLU A 138 22.66 3.04 -6.42
N THR A 139 22.58 3.41 -5.15
CA THR A 139 22.15 2.55 -4.03
C THR A 139 20.78 1.92 -4.24
N GLY A 140 19.86 2.58 -4.94
CA GLY A 140 18.52 2.05 -5.23
C GLY A 140 18.50 0.85 -6.18
N ALA A 141 19.63 0.50 -6.82
CA ALA A 141 19.75 -0.68 -7.67
C ALA A 141 20.18 -1.95 -6.89
N PHE A 142 20.62 -1.82 -5.64
CA PHE A 142 21.06 -2.94 -4.83
C PHE A 142 19.88 -3.59 -4.10
N PRO A 143 19.86 -4.93 -3.96
CA PRO A 143 18.75 -5.64 -3.30
C PRO A 143 18.72 -5.43 -1.78
N ASP A 144 19.87 -5.14 -1.17
CA ASP A 144 20.00 -4.95 0.27
C ASP A 144 21.16 -4.00 0.66
N PRO A 145 21.17 -3.49 1.90
CA PRO A 145 22.24 -2.61 2.40
C PRO A 145 23.61 -3.26 2.53
N ALA A 146 23.70 -4.59 2.63
CA ALA A 146 24.99 -5.28 2.75
C ALA A 146 25.78 -5.18 1.43
N GLY A 147 25.11 -5.39 0.30
CA GLY A 147 25.68 -5.20 -1.03
C GLY A 147 26.13 -3.76 -1.29
N ILE A 148 25.38 -2.77 -0.78
CA ILE A 148 25.79 -1.36 -0.83
C ILE A 148 27.10 -1.14 -0.07
N GLY A 149 27.23 -1.70 1.13
CA GLY A 149 28.45 -1.61 1.94
C GLY A 149 29.66 -2.23 1.24
N GLU A 150 29.48 -3.36 0.55
CA GLU A 150 30.54 -4.02 -0.23
C GLU A 150 31.02 -3.15 -1.40
N ALA A 151 30.08 -2.63 -2.21
CA ALA A 151 30.41 -1.74 -3.31
C ALA A 151 31.07 -0.44 -2.82
N ALA A 152 30.61 0.12 -1.69
CA ALA A 152 31.19 1.30 -1.07
C ALA A 152 32.65 1.07 -0.66
N ARG A 153 32.95 -0.03 0.04
CA ARG A 153 34.33 -0.39 0.41
C ARG A 153 35.22 -0.57 -0.82
N ALA A 154 34.72 -1.22 -1.87
CA ALA A 154 35.45 -1.41 -3.11
C ALA A 154 35.76 -0.08 -3.82
N ALA A 155 34.78 0.82 -3.91
CA ALA A 155 34.99 2.15 -4.49
C ALA A 155 36.01 2.97 -3.69
N ILE A 156 35.97 2.93 -2.35
CA ILE A 156 36.93 3.62 -1.49
C ILE A 156 38.34 3.03 -1.69
N ALA A 157 38.47 1.70 -1.70
CA ALA A 157 39.74 1.02 -1.94
C ALA A 157 40.35 1.33 -3.32
N ALA A 158 39.50 1.56 -4.33
CA ALA A 158 39.90 1.95 -5.68
C ALA A 158 40.20 3.46 -5.83
N GLY A 159 40.05 4.25 -4.76
CA GLY A 159 40.51 5.64 -4.71
C GLY A 159 39.43 6.71 -4.77
N ALA A 160 38.17 6.38 -4.48
CA ALA A 160 37.10 7.38 -4.36
C ALA A 160 37.39 8.39 -3.22
N ASP A 161 37.38 9.68 -3.54
CA ASP A 161 37.50 10.74 -2.52
C ASP A 161 36.15 11.01 -1.84
N PHE A 162 35.06 10.75 -2.56
CA PHE A 162 33.68 10.74 -2.05
C PHE A 162 32.93 9.54 -2.61
N ILE A 163 32.00 9.01 -1.82
CA ILE A 163 30.94 8.12 -2.31
C ILE A 163 29.57 8.80 -2.22
N LYS A 164 28.74 8.59 -3.24
CA LYS A 164 27.44 9.22 -3.43
C LYS A 164 26.34 8.19 -3.62
N THR A 165 25.17 8.44 -3.03
CA THR A 165 24.05 7.47 -3.04
C THR A 165 23.46 7.26 -4.43
N SER A 166 22.97 8.30 -5.11
CA SER A 166 22.17 8.14 -6.34
C SER A 166 22.46 9.21 -7.40
N THR A 167 22.19 8.87 -8.67
CA THR A 167 22.13 9.85 -9.78
C THR A 167 20.88 10.72 -9.73
N GLY A 168 19.84 10.30 -9.00
CA GLY A 168 18.51 10.91 -9.01
C GLY A 168 17.69 10.57 -10.26
N LYS A 169 18.12 9.59 -11.08
CA LYS A 169 17.42 9.17 -12.30
C LYS A 169 16.67 7.84 -12.18
N ILE A 170 16.91 7.06 -11.12
CA ILE A 170 16.15 5.83 -10.81
C ILE A 170 15.08 6.11 -9.73
N ALA A 171 14.11 5.20 -9.60
CA ALA A 171 12.93 5.39 -8.75
C ALA A 171 13.25 5.52 -7.24
N VAL A 172 14.29 4.83 -6.77
CA VAL A 172 14.72 4.86 -5.36
C VAL A 172 16.01 5.69 -5.25
N GLY A 173 15.91 6.83 -4.57
CA GLY A 173 17.04 7.74 -4.34
C GLY A 173 17.86 7.39 -3.08
N ALA A 174 18.13 8.39 -2.25
CA ALA A 174 18.77 8.19 -0.95
C ALA A 174 17.77 7.67 0.09
N THR A 175 18.10 6.55 0.75
CA THR A 175 17.40 6.07 1.94
C THR A 175 18.32 6.14 3.17
N PRO A 176 17.77 6.24 4.39
CA PRO A 176 18.57 6.20 5.62
C PRO A 176 19.44 4.93 5.73
N GLU A 177 18.92 3.76 5.35
CA GLU A 177 19.60 2.48 5.43
C GLU A 177 20.81 2.42 4.48
N ALA A 178 20.66 2.96 3.28
CA ALA A 178 21.75 3.07 2.31
C ALA A 178 22.84 4.04 2.82
N ALA A 179 22.43 5.17 3.41
CA ALA A 179 23.35 6.14 3.99
C ALA A 179 24.11 5.55 5.18
N GLU A 180 23.43 4.78 6.05
CA GLU A 180 24.04 4.05 7.17
C GLU A 180 25.09 3.04 6.69
N ALA A 181 24.75 2.22 5.69
CA ALA A 181 25.69 1.25 5.12
C ALA A 181 26.94 1.92 4.52
N MET A 182 26.77 3.04 3.82
CA MET A 182 27.87 3.80 3.23
C MET A 182 28.73 4.49 4.30
N LEU A 183 28.13 5.11 5.32
CA LEU A 183 28.88 5.73 6.42
C LEU A 183 29.64 4.68 7.24
N ALA A 184 29.04 3.50 7.46
CA ALA A 184 29.73 2.38 8.08
C ALA A 184 30.95 1.93 7.25
N ALA A 185 30.80 1.78 5.93
CA ALA A 185 31.91 1.46 5.03
C ALA A 185 33.03 2.51 5.04
N ILE A 186 32.68 3.81 5.10
CA ILE A 186 33.65 4.90 5.25
C ILE A 186 34.40 4.77 6.58
N ARG A 187 33.71 4.48 7.67
CA ARG A 187 34.33 4.31 8.99
C ARG A 187 35.28 3.11 9.03
N GLU A 188 34.86 1.98 8.46
CA GLU A 188 35.64 0.74 8.38
C GLU A 188 36.91 0.90 7.53
N THR A 189 36.89 1.80 6.55
CA THR A 189 38.03 2.09 5.65
C THR A 189 38.90 3.27 6.14
N GLY A 190 38.72 3.72 7.38
CA GLY A 190 39.58 4.72 8.03
C GLY A 190 39.04 6.15 8.01
N GLY A 191 37.82 6.38 7.52
CA GLY A 191 37.09 7.64 7.67
C GLY A 191 37.56 8.81 6.79
N THR A 192 38.45 8.56 5.83
CA THR A 192 39.04 9.59 4.97
C THR A 192 38.27 9.84 3.68
N CYS A 193 37.37 8.96 3.26
CA CYS A 193 36.47 9.20 2.13
C CYS A 193 35.29 10.07 2.58
N GLY A 194 34.82 10.99 1.74
CA GLY A 194 33.63 11.77 2.00
C GLY A 194 32.33 11.05 1.62
N PHE A 195 31.21 11.53 2.14
CA PHE A 195 29.86 11.05 1.84
C PHE A 195 29.03 12.16 1.20
N LYS A 196 28.33 11.84 0.11
CA LYS A 196 27.36 12.74 -0.53
C LYS A 196 26.00 12.07 -0.64
N VAL A 197 25.03 12.54 0.14
CA VAL A 197 23.63 12.10 -0.01
C VAL A 197 23.01 12.81 -1.22
N SER A 198 22.36 12.07 -2.09
CA SER A 198 21.68 12.59 -3.29
C SER A 198 20.48 11.72 -3.66
N GLY A 199 19.41 12.34 -4.16
CA GLY A 199 18.18 11.65 -4.56
C GLY A 199 17.06 11.81 -3.53
N GLY A 200 16.43 12.99 -3.50
CA GLY A 200 15.16 13.20 -2.78
C GLY A 200 15.23 14.07 -1.52
N VAL A 201 16.39 14.63 -1.15
CA VAL A 201 16.49 15.60 -0.04
C VAL A 201 15.96 16.95 -0.52
N ARG A 202 14.77 17.34 -0.03
CA ARG A 202 14.05 18.54 -0.45
C ARG A 202 13.80 19.54 0.66
N SER A 203 13.85 19.11 1.94
CA SER A 203 13.62 20.00 3.09
C SER A 203 14.78 20.10 4.07
N LEU A 204 14.76 21.16 4.88
CA LEU A 204 15.73 21.34 5.97
C LEU A 204 15.71 20.15 6.94
N ASP A 205 14.53 19.65 7.30
CA ASP A 205 14.41 18.56 8.28
C ASP A 205 15.01 17.26 7.74
N GLN A 206 14.81 16.96 6.44
CA GLN A 206 15.46 15.83 5.78
C GLN A 206 16.99 16.00 5.74
N ALA A 207 17.47 17.18 5.40
CA ALA A 207 18.91 17.48 5.38
C ALA A 207 19.54 17.32 6.77
N VAL A 208 18.89 17.85 7.80
CA VAL A 208 19.32 17.74 9.21
C VAL A 208 19.33 16.28 9.67
N ALA A 209 18.38 15.46 9.23
CA ALA A 209 18.38 14.02 9.55
C ALA A 209 19.65 13.32 9.06
N TYR A 210 20.07 13.59 7.81
CA TYR A 210 21.30 13.03 7.25
C TYR A 210 22.57 13.62 7.89
N VAL A 211 22.58 14.91 8.21
CA VAL A 211 23.71 15.51 8.96
C VAL A 211 23.86 14.80 10.29
N ARG A 212 22.79 14.67 11.08
CA ARG A 212 22.84 14.01 12.38
C ARG A 212 23.21 12.54 12.28
N LEU A 213 22.77 11.84 11.23
CA LEU A 213 23.18 10.47 10.97
C LEU A 213 24.71 10.37 10.78
N ALA A 214 25.30 11.29 10.00
CA ALA A 214 26.74 11.37 9.84
C ALA A 214 27.44 11.75 11.15
N GLU A 215 26.92 12.71 11.92
CA GLU A 215 27.48 13.09 13.23
C GLU A 215 27.48 11.92 14.23
N ARG A 216 26.40 11.13 14.27
CA ARG A 216 26.31 9.94 15.13
C ARG A 216 27.29 8.85 14.72
N THR A 217 27.54 8.70 13.42
CA THR A 217 28.34 7.59 12.89
C THR A 217 29.84 7.92 12.87
N MET A 218 30.18 9.16 12.50
CA MET A 218 31.54 9.63 12.20
C MET A 218 32.06 10.68 13.20
N GLY A 219 31.17 11.27 14.02
CA GLY A 219 31.48 12.40 14.89
C GLY A 219 31.16 13.75 14.24
N ALA A 220 30.81 14.75 15.07
CA ALA A 220 30.40 16.08 14.60
C ALA A 220 31.48 16.81 13.80
N GLU A 221 32.75 16.71 14.22
CA GLU A 221 33.92 17.31 13.56
C GLU A 221 34.18 16.74 12.15
N TRP A 222 33.65 15.55 11.86
CA TRP A 222 33.79 14.95 10.54
C TRP A 222 32.86 15.61 9.52
N VAL A 223 31.72 16.18 9.94
CA VAL A 223 30.74 16.80 9.04
C VAL A 223 31.20 18.20 8.63
N THR A 224 31.99 18.23 7.57
CA THR A 224 32.51 19.46 6.93
C THR A 224 32.21 19.42 5.43
N PRO A 225 32.24 20.56 4.71
CA PRO A 225 32.06 20.58 3.24
C PRO A 225 33.05 19.69 2.47
N ASP A 226 34.18 19.33 3.08
CA ASP A 226 35.20 18.43 2.53
C ASP A 226 34.94 16.94 2.76
N ARG A 227 33.94 16.59 3.57
CA ARG A 227 33.65 15.21 3.97
C ARG A 227 32.18 14.83 3.91
N PHE A 228 31.26 15.79 4.00
CA PHE A 228 29.83 15.52 3.95
C PHE A 228 29.14 16.52 3.03
N ARG A 229 28.35 16.03 2.08
CA ARG A 229 27.58 16.87 1.15
C ARG A 229 26.17 16.39 0.92
N ILE A 230 25.31 17.34 0.52
CA ILE A 230 23.94 17.09 0.11
C ILE A 230 23.78 17.58 -1.32
N GLY A 231 23.51 16.67 -2.24
CA GLY A 231 23.13 17.02 -3.61
C GLY A 231 21.67 17.45 -3.66
N ALA A 232 21.40 18.71 -3.98
CA ALA A 232 20.05 19.24 -4.04
C ALA A 232 19.88 20.29 -5.16
N SER A 233 18.77 20.21 -5.88
CA SER A 233 18.37 21.18 -6.92
C SER A 233 17.36 22.21 -6.41
N GLY A 234 16.53 21.87 -5.42
CA GLY A 234 15.49 22.76 -4.86
C GLY A 234 15.64 23.17 -3.40
N LEU A 235 16.57 22.56 -2.65
CA LEU A 235 16.74 22.82 -1.21
C LEU A 235 17.21 24.25 -0.92
N LEU A 236 17.98 24.86 -1.81
CA LEU A 236 18.50 26.22 -1.63
C LEU A 236 17.38 27.26 -1.43
N ASP A 237 16.30 27.17 -2.19
CA ASP A 237 15.20 28.12 -2.11
C ASP A 237 14.49 28.05 -0.75
N GLU A 238 14.31 26.84 -0.23
CA GLU A 238 13.78 26.64 1.12
C GLU A 238 14.71 27.22 2.19
N LEU A 239 16.01 26.95 2.11
CA LEU A 239 16.96 27.45 3.09
C LEU A 239 17.08 28.98 3.07
N ALA A 240 17.10 29.57 1.88
CA ALA A 240 17.11 31.02 1.71
C ALA A 240 15.84 31.66 2.31
N ALA A 241 14.67 31.06 2.09
CA ALA A 241 13.42 31.52 2.68
C ALA A 241 13.43 31.44 4.22
N ILE A 242 13.97 30.36 4.80
CA ILE A 242 14.11 30.21 6.26
C ILE A 242 15.02 31.30 6.84
N LEU A 243 16.11 31.63 6.15
CA LEU A 243 17.05 32.66 6.60
C LEU A 243 16.44 34.08 6.52
N ALA A 244 15.50 34.31 5.61
CA ALA A 244 14.81 35.59 5.42
C ALA A 244 13.61 35.81 6.35
N ALA A 245 13.05 34.76 6.98
CA ALA A 245 11.88 34.87 7.85
C ALA A 245 12.19 35.56 9.19
N ASP A 246 11.22 36.25 9.80
CA ASP A 246 11.42 36.95 11.10
C ASP A 246 11.42 36.00 12.33
N ASP A 247 10.91 34.78 12.17
CA ASP A 247 10.85 33.77 13.25
C ASP A 247 12.15 32.94 13.29
N ASP A 248 12.72 32.76 14.49
CA ASP A 248 13.98 32.02 14.71
C ASP A 248 13.80 30.98 15.83
N ALA A 249 12.78 30.14 15.65
CA ALA A 249 12.50 29.02 16.55
C ALA A 249 13.73 28.10 16.67
N VAL A 250 14.01 27.65 17.89
CA VAL A 250 15.03 26.64 18.16
C VAL A 250 14.61 25.34 17.46
N LEU A 251 15.43 24.87 16.51
CA LEU A 251 15.30 23.49 16.04
C LEU A 251 15.82 22.63 17.19
N GLY A 252 14.89 22.06 17.95
CA GLY A 252 15.21 21.24 19.12
C GLY A 252 16.33 20.23 18.81
N GLU A 253 17.05 19.80 19.84
CA GLU A 253 17.85 18.59 19.76
C GLU A 253 16.94 17.46 19.26
N ALA A 254 16.96 17.18 17.96
CA ALA A 254 16.44 15.95 17.41
C ALA A 254 17.25 14.76 17.98
N ASP A 255 16.93 14.34 19.21
CA ASP A 255 16.10 13.13 19.27
C ASP A 255 14.90 13.44 18.39
N GLY A 256 14.85 12.86 17.17
CA GLY A 256 13.67 12.99 16.30
C GLY A 256 12.41 12.86 17.15
N PRO A 257 11.36 13.67 16.87
CA PRO A 257 10.36 14.14 17.85
C PRO A 257 10.27 13.13 18.96
N ARG A 258 10.85 13.40 20.16
CA ARG A 258 11.16 12.37 21.16
C ARG A 258 9.95 11.45 21.23
N ARG A 259 10.02 10.31 20.50
CA ARG A 259 8.81 9.52 20.23
C ARG A 259 8.34 9.19 21.62
N ALA A 260 7.12 9.61 21.98
CA ALA A 260 6.56 9.20 23.25
C ALA A 260 6.82 7.70 23.33
N LEU A 261 7.50 7.27 24.40
CA LEU A 261 7.90 5.87 24.49
C LEU A 261 6.61 5.07 24.24
N PRO A 262 6.58 4.02 23.41
CA PRO A 262 5.32 3.32 23.15
C PRO A 262 4.60 2.93 24.44
N GLN A 263 5.36 2.66 25.51
CA GLN A 263 4.89 2.45 26.88
C GLN A 263 4.09 3.63 27.47
N GLU A 264 4.45 4.88 27.20
CA GLU A 264 3.74 6.09 27.64
C GLU A 264 2.39 6.22 26.92
N THR A 265 2.35 6.04 25.60
CA THR A 265 1.09 6.00 24.82
C THR A 265 0.17 4.89 25.33
N ILE A 266 0.73 3.69 25.55
CA ILE A 266 -0.02 2.55 26.10
C ILE A 266 -0.53 2.86 27.52
N ALA A 267 0.31 3.40 28.41
CA ALA A 267 -0.05 3.71 29.78
C ALA A 267 -1.17 4.76 29.82
N LYS A 268 -1.03 5.84 29.04
CA LYS A 268 -2.03 6.90 28.92
C LYS A 268 -3.37 6.34 28.47
N LYS A 269 -3.39 5.52 27.41
CA LYS A 269 -4.62 4.89 26.93
C LYS A 269 -5.20 3.91 27.95
N ARG A 270 -4.38 3.02 28.54
CA ARG A 270 -4.78 2.06 29.58
C ARG A 270 -5.47 2.74 30.77
N ASP A 271 -4.94 3.90 31.16
CA ASP A 271 -5.42 4.69 32.30
C ASP A 271 -6.64 5.57 31.94
N GLY A 272 -7.16 5.47 30.71
CA GLY A 272 -8.37 6.16 30.24
C GLY A 272 -8.11 7.55 29.66
N GLY A 273 -6.85 7.93 29.46
CA GLY A 273 -6.47 9.17 28.80
C GLY A 273 -6.82 9.18 27.30
N GLN A 274 -7.08 10.38 26.77
CA GLN A 274 -7.19 10.61 25.33
C GLN A 274 -5.82 10.83 24.73
N LEU A 275 -5.56 10.19 23.60
CA LEU A 275 -4.37 10.37 22.80
C LEU A 275 -4.59 11.52 21.82
N ASP A 276 -3.56 12.31 21.58
CA ASP A 276 -3.59 13.30 20.51
C ASP A 276 -3.12 12.72 19.17
N ASP A 277 -3.30 13.48 18.09
CA ASP A 277 -2.98 13.06 16.72
C ASP A 277 -1.48 12.73 16.57
N ALA A 278 -0.59 13.41 17.31
CA ALA A 278 0.86 13.19 17.24
C ALA A 278 1.26 11.90 17.95
N GLU A 279 0.73 11.64 19.15
CA GLU A 279 0.95 10.39 19.90
C GLU A 279 0.50 9.17 19.09
N ILE A 280 -0.63 9.28 18.38
CA ILE A 280 -1.15 8.23 17.51
C ILE A 280 -0.26 8.06 16.27
N ALA A 281 0.11 9.16 15.60
CA ALA A 281 0.96 9.13 14.42
C ALA A 281 2.33 8.49 14.73
N ASP A 282 2.94 8.85 15.86
CA ASP A 282 4.21 8.28 16.32
C ASP A 282 4.11 6.78 16.60
N PHE A 283 3.04 6.35 17.29
CA PHE A 283 2.81 4.94 17.56
C PHE A 283 2.61 4.14 16.27
N VAL A 284 1.84 4.68 15.32
CA VAL A 284 1.58 4.02 14.02
C VAL A 284 2.82 3.99 13.14
N ALA A 285 3.61 5.06 13.11
CA ALA A 285 4.88 5.07 12.42
C ALA A 285 5.83 4.00 13.01
N GLY A 286 5.82 3.84 14.33
CA GLY A 286 6.54 2.76 15.00
C GLY A 286 6.01 1.35 14.69
N LEU A 287 4.72 1.21 14.41
CA LEU A 287 4.16 -0.05 13.86
C LEU A 287 4.70 -0.31 12.45
N ALA A 288 4.77 0.71 11.59
CA ALA A 288 5.23 0.57 10.22
C ALA A 288 6.74 0.26 10.12
N ASP A 289 7.58 0.94 10.90
CA ASP A 289 9.05 0.83 10.82
C ASP A 289 9.66 -0.25 11.73
N GLY A 290 8.84 -0.93 12.55
CA GLY A 290 9.29 -2.01 13.42
C GLY A 290 9.73 -1.59 14.82
N SER A 291 9.85 -0.29 15.12
CA SER A 291 10.32 0.18 16.43
C SER A 291 9.31 0.00 17.57
N VAL A 292 8.01 -0.15 17.26
CA VAL A 292 7.01 -0.68 18.21
C VAL A 292 7.04 -2.19 18.11
N ALA A 293 7.37 -2.87 19.20
CA ALA A 293 7.38 -4.33 19.28
C ALA A 293 5.96 -4.92 19.30
N ASP A 294 5.80 -6.18 18.89
CA ASP A 294 4.49 -6.83 18.84
C ASP A 294 3.78 -6.87 20.21
N ALA A 295 4.55 -7.03 21.30
CA ALA A 295 4.02 -6.97 22.66
C ALA A 295 3.46 -5.58 23.02
N GLN A 296 4.09 -4.51 22.54
CA GLN A 296 3.61 -3.14 22.74
C GLN A 296 2.36 -2.88 21.91
N ALA A 297 2.33 -3.33 20.66
CA ALA A 297 1.15 -3.25 19.79
C ALA A 297 -0.05 -4.03 20.38
N ALA A 298 0.16 -5.24 20.88
CA ALA A 298 -0.86 -6.04 21.54
C ALA A 298 -1.37 -5.36 22.83
N ALA A 299 -0.46 -4.79 23.64
CA ALA A 299 -0.83 -4.05 24.84
C ALA A 299 -1.64 -2.78 24.52
N PHE A 300 -1.28 -2.06 23.46
CA PHE A 300 -2.07 -0.94 22.95
C PHE A 300 -3.46 -1.38 22.49
N ALA A 301 -3.54 -2.43 21.66
CA ALA A 301 -4.81 -2.96 21.18
C ALA A 301 -5.73 -3.40 22.33
N MET A 302 -5.16 -4.03 23.36
CA MET A 302 -5.89 -4.43 24.56
C MET A 302 -6.34 -3.21 25.39
N ALA A 303 -5.49 -2.19 25.53
CA ALA A 303 -5.88 -0.94 26.18
C ALA A 303 -7.04 -0.26 25.46
N VAL A 304 -7.01 -0.22 24.13
CA VAL A 304 -8.10 0.30 23.29
C VAL A 304 -9.36 -0.55 23.40
N LEU A 305 -9.25 -1.89 23.44
CA LEU A 305 -10.40 -2.78 23.65
C LEU A 305 -11.17 -2.41 24.94
N PHE A 306 -10.46 -2.15 26.05
CA PHE A 306 -11.09 -1.83 27.34
C PHE A 306 -11.49 -0.37 27.52
N ARG A 307 -10.82 0.57 26.85
CA ARG A 307 -11.01 2.02 27.06
C ARG A 307 -11.68 2.75 25.90
N ASP A 308 -11.84 2.08 24.78
CA ASP A 308 -12.27 2.66 23.51
C ASP A 308 -11.32 3.78 23.01
N LEU A 309 -11.57 4.24 21.79
CA LEU A 309 -11.10 5.52 21.27
C LEU A 309 -12.29 6.47 21.19
N SER A 310 -12.09 7.77 21.29
CA SER A 310 -13.06 8.73 20.77
C SER A 310 -13.13 8.67 19.25
N ASP A 311 -14.14 9.28 18.62
CA ASP A 311 -14.19 9.39 17.16
C ASP A 311 -12.99 10.18 16.59
N ALA A 312 -12.48 11.15 17.35
CA ALA A 312 -11.30 11.93 16.97
C ALA A 312 -10.03 11.07 16.96
N GLU A 313 -9.80 10.29 18.02
CA GLU A 313 -8.69 9.34 18.09
C GLU A 313 -8.81 8.23 17.04
N CYS A 314 -10.03 7.72 16.81
CA CYS A 314 -10.28 6.71 15.79
C CYS A 314 -9.98 7.25 14.39
N ARG A 315 -10.35 8.51 14.09
CA ARG A 315 -9.98 9.20 12.84
C ARG A 315 -8.47 9.37 12.74
N ALA A 316 -7.80 9.85 13.79
CA ALA A 316 -6.34 10.01 13.79
C ALA A 316 -5.63 8.68 13.52
N LEU A 317 -6.07 7.59 14.17
CA LEU A 317 -5.54 6.24 13.94
C LEU A 317 -5.77 5.78 12.50
N THR A 318 -6.97 6.02 11.97
CA THR A 318 -7.34 5.70 10.59
C THR A 318 -6.43 6.41 9.58
N LEU A 319 -6.22 7.71 9.75
CA LEU A 319 -5.40 8.53 8.85
C LEU A 319 -3.92 8.16 8.96
N ALA A 320 -3.39 8.00 10.18
CA ALA A 320 -2.02 7.57 10.39
C ALA A 320 -1.75 6.18 9.77
N MET A 321 -2.71 5.25 9.87
CA MET A 321 -2.59 3.93 9.24
C MET A 321 -2.64 4.01 7.72
N ARG A 322 -3.53 4.85 7.16
CA ARG A 322 -3.57 5.13 5.71
C ARG A 322 -2.21 5.67 5.23
N ASP A 323 -1.67 6.64 5.95
CA ASP A 323 -0.44 7.37 5.59
C ASP A 323 0.84 6.59 5.90
N SER A 324 0.74 5.42 6.53
CA SER A 324 1.88 4.53 6.75
C SER A 324 2.43 3.89 5.47
N GLY A 325 1.73 4.03 4.34
CA GLY A 325 2.12 3.49 3.05
C GLY A 325 1.62 4.32 1.88
N ARG A 326 1.49 3.69 0.72
CA ARG A 326 1.02 4.33 -0.50
C ARG A 326 -0.47 4.65 -0.42
N VAL A 327 -0.83 5.85 -0.87
CA VAL A 327 -2.20 6.26 -1.16
C VAL A 327 -2.34 6.41 -2.67
N LEU A 328 -3.32 5.72 -3.26
CA LEU A 328 -3.56 5.77 -4.70
C LEU A 328 -4.18 7.12 -5.10
N ASP A 329 -3.69 7.67 -6.22
CA ASP A 329 -4.27 8.84 -6.87
C ASP A 329 -4.69 8.46 -8.28
N TRP A 330 -5.99 8.20 -8.46
CA TRP A 330 -6.56 7.78 -9.73
C TRP A 330 -6.50 8.85 -10.82
N ARG A 331 -6.54 10.13 -10.43
CA ARG A 331 -6.46 11.25 -11.38
C ARG A 331 -5.05 11.34 -11.94
N ALA A 332 -4.03 11.25 -11.07
CA ALA A 332 -2.63 11.16 -11.49
C ALA A 332 -2.35 9.91 -12.34
N MET A 333 -3.11 8.83 -12.13
CA MET A 333 -3.06 7.60 -12.95
C MET A 333 -3.93 7.68 -14.22
N GLY A 334 -4.47 8.84 -14.57
CA GLY A 334 -5.15 9.08 -15.85
C GLY A 334 -6.55 8.47 -15.97
N LEU A 335 -7.30 8.32 -14.87
CA LEU A 335 -8.73 7.93 -14.91
C LEU A 335 -9.67 9.12 -15.19
N GLY A 336 -9.15 10.34 -15.29
CA GLY A 336 -9.95 11.54 -15.53
C GLY A 336 -10.88 11.87 -14.36
N ASP A 337 -12.02 12.49 -14.66
CA ASP A 337 -12.98 12.97 -13.65
C ASP A 337 -14.13 11.97 -13.37
N VAL A 338 -14.02 10.73 -13.81
CA VAL A 338 -15.02 9.70 -13.53
C VAL A 338 -14.95 9.31 -12.05
N PRO A 339 -16.05 9.37 -11.29
CA PRO A 339 -16.02 9.08 -9.86
C PRO A 339 -15.51 7.67 -9.54
N VAL A 340 -14.70 7.57 -8.50
CA VAL A 340 -14.12 6.32 -8.01
C VAL A 340 -14.84 5.88 -6.74
N ILE A 341 -15.67 4.85 -6.85
CA ILE A 341 -16.51 4.37 -5.75
C ILE A 341 -16.23 2.90 -5.48
N ASP A 342 -16.12 2.52 -4.22
CA ASP A 342 -15.92 1.12 -3.82
C ASP A 342 -16.98 0.65 -2.80
N LYS A 343 -17.07 -0.68 -2.63
CA LYS A 343 -17.84 -1.33 -1.57
C LYS A 343 -16.93 -2.13 -0.66
N HIS A 344 -17.16 -2.03 0.65
CA HIS A 344 -16.60 -2.96 1.63
C HIS A 344 -17.69 -3.77 2.31
N SER A 345 -17.42 -5.04 2.61
CA SER A 345 -18.29 -5.90 3.41
C SER A 345 -17.53 -6.34 4.65
N THR A 346 -18.21 -6.36 5.80
CA THR A 346 -17.66 -6.96 7.03
C THR A 346 -17.42 -8.47 6.94
N GLY A 347 -17.88 -9.12 5.86
CA GLY A 347 -17.68 -10.53 5.57
C GLY A 347 -18.91 -11.37 5.92
N GLY A 348 -19.14 -12.43 5.15
CA GLY A 348 -20.31 -13.28 5.30
C GLY A 348 -20.19 -14.60 4.55
N ILE A 349 -21.19 -15.46 4.75
CA ILE A 349 -21.27 -16.79 4.15
C ILE A 349 -22.03 -16.69 2.84
N GLY A 350 -21.43 -17.15 1.74
CA GLY A 350 -22.00 -16.92 0.41
C GLY A 350 -21.96 -15.45 -0.03
N ASP A 351 -21.16 -14.57 0.59
CA ASP A 351 -21.13 -13.16 0.17
C ASP A 351 -20.34 -12.96 -1.14
N LYS A 352 -20.97 -13.27 -2.28
CA LYS A 352 -20.41 -13.07 -3.64
C LYS A 352 -20.82 -11.76 -4.29
N VAL A 353 -21.43 -10.84 -3.53
CA VAL A 353 -21.92 -9.54 -4.02
C VAL A 353 -20.84 -8.78 -4.77
N SER A 354 -19.60 -8.79 -4.28
CA SER A 354 -18.49 -8.05 -4.91
C SER A 354 -18.20 -8.48 -6.36
N LEU A 355 -18.39 -9.76 -6.70
CA LEU A 355 -18.18 -10.27 -8.06
C LEU A 355 -19.22 -9.73 -9.05
N ILE A 356 -20.43 -9.45 -8.55
CA ILE A 356 -21.57 -8.99 -9.35
C ILE A 356 -21.63 -7.46 -9.36
N LEU A 357 -21.46 -6.84 -8.19
CA LEU A 357 -21.65 -5.41 -7.96
C LEU A 357 -20.61 -4.57 -8.70
N ALA A 358 -19.34 -4.97 -8.67
CA ALA A 358 -18.26 -4.23 -9.32
C ALA A 358 -18.50 -4.02 -10.83
N PRO A 359 -18.73 -5.08 -11.65
CA PRO A 359 -19.04 -4.90 -13.07
C PRO A 359 -20.42 -4.24 -13.31
N LEU A 360 -21.40 -4.48 -12.44
CA LEU A 360 -22.73 -3.89 -12.57
C LEU A 360 -22.71 -2.36 -12.42
N VAL A 361 -22.05 -1.85 -11.39
CA VAL A 361 -21.93 -0.41 -11.14
C VAL A 361 -21.00 0.24 -12.16
N ALA A 362 -19.94 -0.46 -12.59
CA ALA A 362 -19.08 0.00 -13.68
C ALA A 362 -19.84 0.18 -14.99
N ALA A 363 -20.73 -0.74 -15.34
CA ALA A 363 -21.62 -0.62 -16.50
C ALA A 363 -22.60 0.57 -16.40
N CYS A 364 -22.72 1.21 -15.23
CA CYS A 364 -23.53 2.40 -15.00
C CYS A 364 -22.74 3.73 -15.04
N GLY A 365 -21.42 3.68 -15.31
CA GLY A 365 -20.58 4.85 -15.57
C GLY A 365 -19.76 5.36 -14.38
N VAL A 366 -19.37 4.47 -13.46
CA VAL A 366 -18.55 4.78 -12.28
C VAL A 366 -17.34 3.85 -12.25
N HIS A 367 -16.18 4.31 -11.78
CA HIS A 367 -15.01 3.44 -11.62
C HIS A 367 -15.06 2.68 -10.29
N VAL A 368 -14.81 1.38 -10.34
CA VAL A 368 -14.83 0.48 -9.16
C VAL A 368 -13.49 -0.27 -9.03
N PRO A 369 -12.45 0.35 -8.45
CA PRO A 369 -11.16 -0.29 -8.19
C PRO A 369 -11.18 -1.04 -6.85
N MET A 370 -11.86 -2.17 -6.82
CA MET A 370 -12.12 -2.89 -5.58
C MET A 370 -10.88 -3.63 -5.07
N ILE A 371 -10.31 -3.12 -3.98
CA ILE A 371 -9.25 -3.81 -3.22
C ILE A 371 -9.91 -4.68 -2.16
N SER A 372 -9.81 -6.00 -2.32
CA SER A 372 -10.45 -7.00 -1.49
C SER A 372 -9.45 -7.80 -0.64
N GLY A 373 -9.99 -8.59 0.28
CA GLY A 373 -9.22 -9.45 1.17
C GLY A 373 -9.42 -10.94 0.85
N ARG A 374 -8.51 -11.74 1.41
CA ARG A 374 -8.66 -13.20 1.51
C ARG A 374 -9.61 -13.55 2.67
N GLY A 375 -10.10 -14.78 2.69
CA GLY A 375 -11.03 -15.25 3.72
C GLY A 375 -10.40 -15.25 5.12
N LEU A 376 -11.21 -14.89 6.12
CA LEU A 376 -10.83 -14.80 7.52
C LEU A 376 -11.83 -15.59 8.37
N GLY A 377 -11.32 -16.39 9.31
CA GLY A 377 -12.13 -17.24 10.18
C GLY A 377 -13.07 -18.15 9.38
N HIS A 378 -14.37 -18.08 9.67
CA HIS A 378 -15.41 -18.89 9.01
C HIS A 378 -15.94 -18.27 7.70
N THR A 379 -15.47 -17.09 7.31
CA THR A 379 -15.97 -16.37 6.13
C THR A 379 -15.09 -16.62 4.89
N GLY A 380 -15.73 -16.75 3.72
CA GLY A 380 -15.01 -16.87 2.45
C GLY A 380 -14.51 -15.51 1.94
N GLY A 381 -13.33 -15.48 1.31
CA GLY A 381 -12.75 -14.26 0.75
C GLY A 381 -13.03 -14.09 -0.74
N THR A 382 -13.29 -12.86 -1.19
CA THR A 382 -13.50 -12.56 -2.62
C THR A 382 -12.30 -12.96 -3.48
N LEU A 383 -11.08 -12.79 -2.97
CA LEU A 383 -9.88 -13.16 -3.72
C LEU A 383 -9.72 -14.66 -3.86
N ASP A 384 -10.16 -15.44 -2.87
CA ASP A 384 -10.10 -16.90 -2.94
C ASP A 384 -11.10 -17.44 -3.96
N LYS A 385 -12.27 -16.79 -4.07
CA LYS A 385 -13.24 -17.03 -5.14
C LYS A 385 -12.61 -16.74 -6.51
N LEU A 386 -12.03 -15.56 -6.72
CA LEU A 386 -11.40 -15.22 -8.00
C LEU A 386 -10.16 -16.07 -8.32
N SER A 387 -9.45 -16.58 -7.31
CA SER A 387 -8.36 -17.54 -7.50
C SER A 387 -8.82 -18.88 -8.10
N SER A 388 -10.13 -19.16 -8.12
CA SER A 388 -10.68 -20.32 -8.84
C SER A 388 -10.76 -20.13 -10.35
N VAL A 389 -10.60 -18.90 -10.85
CA VAL A 389 -10.57 -18.61 -12.28
C VAL A 389 -9.15 -18.81 -12.81
N PRO A 390 -8.91 -19.79 -13.71
CA PRO A 390 -7.56 -20.07 -14.20
C PRO A 390 -6.91 -18.84 -14.84
N GLY A 391 -5.69 -18.51 -14.43
CA GLY A 391 -4.92 -17.38 -14.98
C GLY A 391 -5.31 -15.99 -14.46
N TYR A 392 -6.37 -15.86 -13.64
CA TYR A 392 -6.76 -14.58 -13.06
C TYR A 392 -5.68 -14.09 -12.07
N ASP A 393 -5.05 -12.97 -12.40
CA ASP A 393 -4.09 -12.28 -11.56
C ASP A 393 -4.81 -11.49 -10.47
N VAL A 394 -4.81 -12.05 -9.27
CA VAL A 394 -5.38 -11.42 -8.07
C VAL A 394 -4.45 -10.37 -7.45
N ALA A 395 -3.21 -10.21 -7.92
CA ALA A 395 -2.26 -9.24 -7.37
C ALA A 395 -1.42 -8.58 -8.48
N PRO A 396 -2.06 -7.92 -9.46
CA PRO A 396 -1.35 -7.28 -10.55
C PRO A 396 -0.56 -6.07 -10.08
N SER A 397 0.43 -5.66 -10.88
CA SER A 397 1.10 -4.35 -10.72
C SER A 397 0.08 -3.20 -10.68
N VAL A 398 0.39 -2.11 -9.97
CA VAL A 398 -0.48 -0.93 -9.89
C VAL A 398 -0.75 -0.34 -11.28
N GLU A 399 0.21 -0.40 -12.19
CA GLU A 399 0.06 0.07 -13.57
C GLU A 399 -0.99 -0.75 -14.33
N THR A 400 -0.93 -2.08 -14.19
CA THR A 400 -1.93 -3.00 -14.77
C THR A 400 -3.30 -2.78 -14.14
N PHE A 401 -3.36 -2.66 -12.81
CA PHE A 401 -4.61 -2.37 -12.08
C PHE A 401 -5.26 -1.07 -12.59
N ALA A 402 -4.51 0.03 -12.67
CA ALA A 402 -5.00 1.29 -13.19
C ALA A 402 -5.44 1.20 -14.66
N ALA A 403 -4.68 0.49 -15.51
CA ALA A 403 -5.04 0.27 -16.90
C ALA A 403 -6.35 -0.53 -17.06
N VAL A 404 -6.57 -1.55 -16.22
CA VAL A 404 -7.79 -2.36 -16.22
C VAL A 404 -8.98 -1.50 -15.81
N VAL A 405 -8.89 -0.77 -14.70
CA VAL A 405 -9.98 0.09 -14.21
C VAL A 405 -10.34 1.15 -15.25
N ARG A 406 -9.33 1.79 -15.87
CA ARG A 406 -9.55 2.79 -16.94
C ARG A 406 -10.25 2.20 -18.16
N ARG A 407 -9.87 0.99 -18.58
CA ARG A 407 -10.37 0.36 -19.82
C ARG A 407 -11.73 -0.32 -19.63
N VAL A 408 -11.93 -0.98 -18.48
CA VAL A 408 -13.09 -1.85 -18.21
C VAL A 408 -14.12 -1.16 -17.32
N GLY A 409 -13.69 -0.25 -16.45
CA GLY A 409 -14.54 0.40 -15.46
C GLY A 409 -14.35 -0.16 -14.05
N CYS A 410 -13.95 -1.43 -13.92
CA CYS A 410 -13.71 -2.06 -12.62
C CYS A 410 -12.54 -3.04 -12.65
N ALA A 411 -12.04 -3.36 -11.46
CA ALA A 411 -11.15 -4.48 -11.19
C ALA A 411 -11.35 -4.94 -9.74
N VAL A 412 -11.16 -6.23 -9.48
CA VAL A 412 -11.21 -6.80 -8.12
C VAL A 412 -9.88 -7.47 -7.85
N ILE A 413 -9.04 -6.84 -7.02
CA ILE A 413 -7.68 -7.30 -6.75
C ILE A 413 -7.43 -7.41 -5.26
N GLY A 414 -6.34 -8.08 -4.90
CA GLY A 414 -5.87 -8.17 -3.54
C GLY A 414 -5.15 -6.93 -3.07
N GLN A 415 -4.96 -6.88 -1.76
CA GLN A 415 -4.13 -5.87 -1.12
C GLN A 415 -2.68 -6.08 -1.56
N THR A 416 -2.04 -5.00 -2.02
CA THR A 416 -0.59 -4.94 -2.21
C THR A 416 0.08 -4.57 -0.89
N ASP A 417 1.36 -4.93 -0.75
CA ASP A 417 2.10 -4.74 0.50
C ASP A 417 2.35 -3.26 0.88
N ASP A 418 2.16 -2.35 -0.08
CA ASP A 418 2.36 -0.92 0.09
C ASP A 418 1.11 -0.17 0.59
N LEU A 419 -0.11 -0.76 0.57
CA LEU A 419 -1.30 -0.10 1.11
C LEU A 419 -1.47 -0.32 2.61
N ALA A 420 -1.37 0.76 3.39
CA ALA A 420 -1.58 0.79 4.84
C ALA A 420 -0.81 -0.33 5.62
N PRO A 421 0.53 -0.43 5.49
CA PRO A 421 1.32 -1.50 6.09
C PRO A 421 1.22 -1.57 7.63
N ALA A 422 1.01 -0.44 8.31
CA ALA A 422 0.80 -0.45 9.76
C ALA A 422 -0.50 -1.17 10.18
N ASP A 423 -1.57 -1.04 9.40
CA ASP A 423 -2.80 -1.81 9.61
C ASP A 423 -2.55 -3.31 9.43
N ARG A 424 -1.85 -3.71 8.37
CA ARG A 424 -1.53 -5.12 8.13
C ARG A 424 -0.85 -5.74 9.35
N ARG A 425 0.15 -5.04 9.90
CA ARG A 425 0.87 -5.50 11.09
C ARG A 425 -0.02 -5.52 12.33
N LEU A 426 -0.77 -4.45 12.61
CA LEU A 426 -1.65 -4.42 13.78
C LEU A 426 -2.76 -5.47 13.69
N TYR A 427 -3.33 -5.69 12.50
CA TYR A 427 -4.35 -6.71 12.27
C TYR A 427 -3.82 -8.11 12.55
N ALA A 428 -2.63 -8.47 12.05
CA ALA A 428 -2.00 -9.76 12.31
C ALA A 428 -1.79 -10.01 13.81
N ILE A 429 -1.41 -8.98 14.56
CA ILE A 429 -1.25 -9.05 16.02
C ILE A 429 -2.61 -9.21 16.70
N ARG A 430 -3.62 -8.44 16.30
CA ARG A 430 -4.98 -8.51 16.85
C ARG A 430 -5.59 -9.90 16.71
N ASP A 431 -5.37 -10.55 15.57
CA ASP A 431 -5.87 -11.89 15.24
C ASP A 431 -5.37 -12.98 16.23
N VAL A 432 -4.18 -12.79 16.80
CA VAL A 432 -3.60 -13.72 17.78
C VAL A 432 -3.64 -13.23 19.22
N SER A 433 -4.12 -11.99 19.47
CA SER A 433 -4.19 -11.39 20.81
C SER A 433 -5.61 -11.22 21.37
N ALA A 434 -6.63 -11.75 20.69
CA ALA A 434 -8.05 -11.59 21.07
C ALA A 434 -8.45 -10.10 21.22
N THR A 435 -8.13 -9.29 20.22
CA THR A 435 -8.47 -7.86 20.16
C THR A 435 -9.05 -7.45 18.81
N VAL A 436 -9.55 -8.43 18.04
CA VAL A 436 -10.18 -8.16 16.73
C VAL A 436 -11.50 -7.44 16.93
N GLU A 437 -12.27 -7.81 17.95
CA GLU A 437 -13.62 -7.33 18.29
C GLU A 437 -13.71 -5.88 18.75
N SER A 438 -12.57 -5.21 18.96
CA SER A 438 -12.54 -3.79 19.31
C SER A 438 -13.12 -2.92 18.19
N LEU A 439 -14.28 -2.31 18.45
CA LEU A 439 -14.99 -1.44 17.51
C LEU A 439 -14.11 -0.34 16.86
N PRO A 440 -13.36 0.49 17.60
CA PRO A 440 -12.50 1.52 17.00
C PRO A 440 -11.37 0.92 16.15
N LEU A 441 -10.82 -0.23 16.53
CA LEU A 441 -9.76 -0.88 15.75
C LEU A 441 -10.31 -1.51 14.46
N ILE A 442 -11.54 -2.02 14.47
CA ILE A 442 -12.24 -2.46 13.26
C ILE A 442 -12.46 -1.28 12.31
N VAL A 443 -12.97 -0.15 12.84
CA VAL A 443 -13.21 1.07 12.06
C VAL A 443 -11.92 1.57 11.42
N ALA A 444 -10.86 1.76 12.21
CA ALA A 444 -9.57 2.24 11.71
C ALA A 444 -8.94 1.28 10.70
N SER A 445 -9.03 -0.02 10.95
CA SER A 445 -8.53 -1.04 10.02
C SER A 445 -9.26 -1.00 8.68
N ILE A 446 -10.60 -1.01 8.67
CA ILE A 446 -11.38 -1.00 7.43
C ILE A 446 -11.13 0.29 6.65
N LEU A 447 -11.24 1.45 7.30
CA LEU A 447 -11.20 2.73 6.63
C LEU A 447 -9.80 3.12 6.15
N SER A 448 -8.72 2.78 6.87
CA SER A 448 -7.36 3.11 6.46
C SER A 448 -7.04 2.53 5.07
N LYS A 449 -7.38 1.26 4.85
CA LYS A 449 -7.24 0.59 3.55
C LYS A 449 -8.11 1.22 2.45
N LYS A 450 -9.36 1.56 2.78
CA LYS A 450 -10.29 2.15 1.79
C LYS A 450 -9.94 3.59 1.45
N LEU A 451 -9.42 4.36 2.38
CA LEU A 451 -8.87 5.69 2.11
C LEU A 451 -7.57 5.61 1.32
N ALA A 452 -6.71 4.63 1.61
CA ALA A 452 -5.47 4.40 0.85
C ALA A 452 -5.76 4.01 -0.60
N ALA A 453 -6.94 3.45 -0.87
CA ALA A 453 -7.41 3.17 -2.22
C ALA A 453 -7.86 4.43 -3.01
N GLY A 454 -7.79 5.65 -2.46
CA GLY A 454 -8.00 6.90 -3.20
C GLY A 454 -9.44 7.16 -3.66
N LEU A 455 -10.44 6.73 -2.88
CA LEU A 455 -11.84 6.73 -3.30
C LEU A 455 -12.51 8.13 -3.19
N ASP A 456 -13.42 8.44 -4.11
CA ASP A 456 -14.36 9.57 -4.01
C ASP A 456 -15.57 9.24 -3.12
N GLY A 457 -15.86 7.95 -2.92
CA GLY A 457 -16.96 7.50 -2.06
C GLY A 457 -16.92 6.02 -1.74
N LEU A 458 -17.56 5.64 -0.63
CA LEU A 458 -17.56 4.28 -0.11
C LEU A 458 -18.95 3.83 0.34
N VAL A 459 -19.33 2.62 -0.04
CA VAL A 459 -20.50 1.95 0.54
C VAL A 459 -20.06 0.79 1.42
N LEU A 460 -20.65 0.71 2.61
CA LEU A 460 -20.36 -0.33 3.59
C LEU A 460 -21.55 -1.29 3.71
N ASP A 461 -21.24 -2.58 3.66
CA ASP A 461 -22.16 -3.68 3.87
C ASP A 461 -21.85 -4.34 5.22
N VAL A 462 -22.57 -3.90 6.24
CA VAL A 462 -22.38 -4.34 7.63
C VAL A 462 -23.34 -5.50 7.88
N LYS A 463 -22.79 -6.70 8.11
CA LYS A 463 -23.59 -7.90 8.32
C LYS A 463 -24.09 -7.96 9.76
N THR A 464 -25.29 -8.51 9.95
CA THR A 464 -25.82 -8.87 11.27
C THR A 464 -26.40 -10.29 11.28
N GLY A 465 -26.42 -10.95 12.44
CA GLY A 465 -26.95 -12.31 12.61
C GLY A 465 -25.90 -13.41 12.75
N SER A 466 -26.36 -14.66 12.73
CA SER A 466 -25.57 -15.85 13.16
C SER A 466 -24.25 -16.06 12.40
N GLY A 467 -24.13 -15.62 11.16
CA GLY A 467 -22.92 -15.72 10.34
C GLY A 467 -22.07 -14.44 10.29
N ALA A 468 -22.55 -13.33 10.86
CA ALA A 468 -21.86 -12.06 10.86
C ALA A 468 -20.77 -11.99 11.93
N PHE A 469 -19.89 -11.01 11.80
CA PHE A 469 -18.97 -10.64 12.87
C PHE A 469 -19.74 -10.01 14.06
N MET A 470 -20.72 -9.14 13.75
CA MET A 470 -21.62 -8.55 14.74
C MET A 470 -22.94 -9.34 14.79
N VAL A 471 -23.10 -10.20 15.78
CA VAL A 471 -24.30 -11.04 15.90
C VAL A 471 -25.52 -10.18 16.29
N ASP A 472 -25.36 -9.27 17.25
CA ASP A 472 -26.42 -8.37 17.70
C ASP A 472 -26.65 -7.25 16.66
N PRO A 473 -27.90 -7.02 16.21
CA PRO A 473 -28.24 -5.90 15.34
C PRO A 473 -27.84 -4.52 15.89
N ALA A 474 -27.89 -4.32 17.22
CA ALA A 474 -27.49 -3.06 17.83
C ALA A 474 -25.98 -2.81 17.68
N ASP A 475 -25.15 -3.85 17.80
CA ASP A 475 -23.71 -3.76 17.59
C ASP A 475 -23.36 -3.49 16.12
N ALA A 476 -24.09 -4.14 15.20
CA ALA A 476 -23.96 -3.87 13.77
C ALA A 476 -24.32 -2.43 13.42
N GLU A 477 -25.39 -1.89 14.03
CA GLU A 477 -25.78 -0.49 13.86
C GLU A 477 -24.73 0.46 14.44
N ALA A 478 -24.20 0.18 15.63
CA ALA A 478 -23.13 0.96 16.25
C ALA A 478 -21.87 1.00 15.36
N LEU A 479 -21.46 -0.15 14.80
CA LEU A 479 -20.36 -0.24 13.84
C LEU A 479 -20.64 0.57 12.57
N ALA A 480 -21.82 0.41 11.97
CA ALA A 480 -22.20 1.13 10.76
C ALA A 480 -22.19 2.65 10.96
N ARG A 481 -22.76 3.13 12.07
CA ARG A 481 -22.75 4.56 12.44
C ARG A 481 -21.34 5.08 12.62
N ARG A 482 -20.49 4.35 13.35
CA ARG A 482 -19.13 4.78 13.63
C ARG A 482 -18.25 4.80 12.38
N LEU A 483 -18.36 3.80 11.51
CA LEU A 483 -17.67 3.79 10.22
C LEU A 483 -18.05 5.00 9.38
N VAL A 484 -19.35 5.30 9.26
CA VAL A 484 -19.84 6.46 8.48
C VAL A 484 -19.35 7.78 9.08
N THR A 485 -19.42 7.94 10.40
CA THR A 485 -18.95 9.14 11.11
C THR A 485 -17.46 9.36 10.90
N VAL A 486 -16.62 8.35 11.16
CA VAL A 486 -15.15 8.49 11.05
C VAL A 486 -14.73 8.71 9.61
N ALA A 487 -15.35 8.01 8.64
CA ALA A 487 -15.05 8.22 7.22
C ALA A 487 -15.40 9.64 6.77
N LYS A 488 -16.53 10.19 7.20
CA LYS A 488 -16.92 11.59 6.95
C LYS A 488 -15.88 12.55 7.51
N GLN A 489 -15.45 12.35 8.76
CA GLN A 489 -14.42 13.21 9.36
C GLN A 489 -13.05 13.08 8.67
N ALA A 490 -12.76 11.93 8.04
CA ALA A 490 -11.59 11.69 7.22
C ALA A 490 -11.72 12.19 5.77
N GLY A 491 -12.86 12.82 5.41
CA GLY A 491 -13.10 13.40 4.09
C GLY A 491 -13.62 12.43 3.03
N LEU A 492 -14.09 11.23 3.41
CA LEU A 492 -14.61 10.22 2.49
C LEU A 492 -16.14 10.09 2.61
N PRO A 493 -16.93 10.57 1.63
CA PRO A 493 -18.37 10.36 1.57
C PRO A 493 -18.72 8.88 1.67
N THR A 494 -19.44 8.51 2.73
CA THR A 494 -19.70 7.11 3.05
C THR A 494 -21.15 6.86 3.42
N ARG A 495 -21.70 5.72 2.98
CA ARG A 495 -23.02 5.21 3.38
C ARG A 495 -22.90 3.75 3.81
N ALA A 496 -23.80 3.29 4.67
CA ALA A 496 -23.81 1.90 5.11
C ALA A 496 -25.21 1.28 5.03
N LEU A 497 -25.26 0.02 4.64
CA LEU A 497 -26.43 -0.85 4.79
C LEU A 497 -26.13 -1.91 5.84
N ILE A 498 -27.14 -2.24 6.65
CA ILE A 498 -27.10 -3.36 7.59
C ILE A 498 -27.87 -4.50 6.93
N THR A 499 -27.21 -5.63 6.66
CA THR A 499 -27.78 -6.72 5.86
C THR A 499 -27.75 -8.06 6.61
N ASP A 500 -28.75 -8.90 6.35
CA ASP A 500 -28.94 -10.18 7.03
C ASP A 500 -27.85 -11.21 6.67
N MET A 501 -27.33 -11.87 7.69
CA MET A 501 -26.38 -12.98 7.60
C MET A 501 -26.76 -14.13 8.53
N ASN A 502 -28.06 -14.31 8.80
CA ASN A 502 -28.59 -15.49 9.51
C ASN A 502 -28.65 -16.75 8.62
N GLN A 503 -28.29 -16.63 7.36
CA GLN A 503 -28.21 -17.72 6.39
C GLN A 503 -27.23 -17.32 5.27
N ALA A 504 -26.85 -18.26 4.41
CA ALA A 504 -25.99 -17.96 3.27
C ALA A 504 -26.66 -16.93 2.34
N LEU A 505 -25.86 -16.02 1.78
CA LEU A 505 -26.32 -15.11 0.73
C LEU A 505 -26.21 -15.82 -0.62
N GLY A 506 -27.32 -16.00 -1.32
CA GLY A 506 -27.37 -16.90 -2.48
C GLY A 506 -27.48 -18.38 -2.08
N SER A 507 -27.29 -19.25 -3.07
CA SER A 507 -27.50 -20.70 -2.96
C SER A 507 -26.20 -21.51 -2.86
N THR A 508 -25.05 -20.85 -2.90
CA THR A 508 -23.72 -21.49 -2.83
C THR A 508 -22.85 -20.92 -1.72
N VAL A 509 -22.00 -21.79 -1.16
CA VAL A 509 -20.97 -21.45 -0.17
C VAL A 509 -19.68 -22.14 -0.57
N GLY A 510 -18.66 -21.38 -0.95
CA GLY A 510 -17.40 -21.93 -1.49
C GLY A 510 -16.64 -20.92 -2.33
N ASN A 511 -15.71 -21.42 -3.16
CA ASN A 511 -14.91 -20.57 -4.04
C ASN A 511 -15.40 -20.67 -5.49
N ALA A 512 -15.12 -21.76 -6.19
CA ALA A 512 -15.55 -21.99 -7.57
C ALA A 512 -17.09 -21.97 -7.71
N LEU A 513 -17.80 -22.60 -6.76
CA LEU A 513 -19.27 -22.60 -6.73
C LEU A 513 -19.87 -21.19 -6.67
N GLU A 514 -19.24 -20.28 -5.91
CA GLU A 514 -19.71 -18.90 -5.78
C GLU A 514 -19.38 -18.06 -7.02
N VAL A 515 -18.27 -18.35 -7.70
CA VAL A 515 -17.98 -17.74 -9.02
C VAL A 515 -18.99 -18.22 -10.06
N ALA A 516 -19.31 -19.51 -10.08
CA ALA A 516 -20.32 -20.07 -10.98
C ALA A 516 -21.69 -19.43 -10.76
N GLU A 517 -22.11 -19.24 -9.50
CA GLU A 517 -23.36 -18.55 -9.18
C GLU A 517 -23.33 -17.08 -9.60
N ALA A 518 -22.20 -16.37 -9.42
CA ALA A 518 -22.06 -14.99 -9.89
C ALA A 518 -22.16 -14.86 -11.42
N VAL A 519 -21.58 -15.81 -12.17
CA VAL A 519 -21.71 -15.87 -13.64
C VAL A 519 -23.16 -16.13 -14.04
N ALA A 520 -23.82 -17.13 -13.45
CA ALA A 520 -25.23 -17.45 -13.73
C ALA A 520 -26.16 -16.27 -13.38
N PHE A 521 -25.84 -15.51 -12.33
CA PHE A 521 -26.54 -14.30 -11.93
C PHE A 521 -26.43 -13.21 -13.00
N LEU A 522 -25.21 -12.89 -13.42
CA LEU A 522 -24.92 -11.87 -14.42
C LEU A 522 -25.53 -12.21 -15.79
N ARG A 523 -25.60 -13.50 -16.14
CA ARG A 523 -26.20 -14.02 -17.38
C ARG A 523 -27.72 -14.16 -17.36
N ALA A 524 -28.36 -13.79 -16.25
CA ALA A 524 -29.81 -13.95 -16.06
C ALA A 524 -30.31 -15.41 -16.14
N GLU A 525 -29.44 -16.39 -15.92
CA GLU A 525 -29.80 -17.82 -15.93
C GLU A 525 -30.43 -18.24 -14.60
N ARG A 526 -29.88 -17.73 -13.49
CA ARG A 526 -30.41 -17.93 -12.14
C ARG A 526 -30.01 -16.76 -11.25
N ARG A 527 -30.98 -16.16 -10.58
CA ARG A 527 -30.76 -15.09 -9.60
C ARG A 527 -31.44 -15.45 -8.29
N ASP A 528 -30.64 -15.59 -7.23
CA ASP A 528 -31.18 -15.71 -5.89
C ASP A 528 -31.82 -14.36 -5.48
N PRO A 529 -33.08 -14.35 -4.99
CA PRO A 529 -33.77 -13.11 -4.68
C PRO A 529 -33.08 -12.26 -3.59
N ARG A 530 -32.49 -12.90 -2.57
CA ARG A 530 -31.80 -12.17 -1.49
C ARG A 530 -30.50 -11.55 -1.98
N LEU A 531 -29.72 -12.32 -2.76
CA LEU A 531 -28.50 -11.83 -3.39
C LEU A 531 -28.79 -10.66 -4.34
N GLU A 532 -29.87 -10.73 -5.12
CA GLU A 532 -30.31 -9.63 -5.98
C GLU A 532 -30.68 -8.39 -5.17
N GLU A 533 -31.49 -8.55 -4.12
CA GLU A 533 -31.93 -7.43 -3.27
C GLU A 533 -30.75 -6.69 -2.63
N VAL A 534 -29.80 -7.42 -2.01
CA VAL A 534 -28.58 -6.83 -1.43
C VAL A 534 -27.73 -6.14 -2.50
N THR A 535 -27.51 -6.81 -3.63
CA THR A 535 -26.65 -6.29 -4.70
C THR A 535 -27.22 -5.00 -5.29
N LEU A 536 -28.52 -4.96 -5.58
CA LEU A 536 -29.17 -3.76 -6.12
C LEU A 536 -29.22 -2.64 -5.09
N ALA A 537 -29.51 -2.94 -3.82
CA ALA A 537 -29.54 -1.94 -2.76
C ALA A 537 -28.17 -1.26 -2.56
N LEU A 538 -27.08 -2.05 -2.54
CA LEU A 538 -25.72 -1.50 -2.47
C LEU A 538 -25.38 -0.68 -3.71
N GLY A 539 -25.77 -1.15 -4.90
CA GLY A 539 -25.56 -0.40 -6.14
C GLY A 539 -26.29 0.94 -6.15
N VAL A 540 -27.50 1.01 -5.59
CA VAL A 540 -28.27 2.26 -5.43
C VAL A 540 -27.52 3.24 -4.54
N GLU A 541 -26.92 2.78 -3.44
CA GLU A 541 -26.11 3.66 -2.59
C GLU A 541 -24.83 4.14 -3.27
N MET A 542 -24.16 3.27 -4.05
CA MET A 542 -22.95 3.65 -4.80
C MET A 542 -23.25 4.73 -5.83
N LEU A 543 -24.32 4.57 -6.62
CA LEU A 543 -24.75 5.58 -7.58
C LEU A 543 -25.29 6.85 -6.89
N GLY A 544 -25.86 6.70 -5.70
CA GLY A 544 -26.31 7.82 -4.87
C GLY A 544 -25.17 8.71 -4.37
N LEU A 545 -23.96 8.18 -4.17
CA LEU A 545 -22.77 8.96 -3.80
C LEU A 545 -22.30 9.89 -4.92
N VAL A 546 -22.64 9.58 -6.17
CA VAL A 546 -22.32 10.41 -7.35
C VAL A 546 -23.51 11.27 -7.80
N GLY A 547 -24.51 11.44 -6.93
CA GLY A 547 -25.64 12.35 -7.15
C GLY A 547 -26.82 11.76 -7.96
N ILE A 548 -26.85 10.45 -8.22
CA ILE A 548 -27.97 9.82 -8.91
C ILE A 548 -29.06 9.45 -7.89
N ASP A 549 -30.30 9.89 -8.13
CA ASP A 549 -31.43 9.55 -7.26
C ASP A 549 -31.74 8.04 -7.27
N ALA A 550 -32.36 7.55 -6.20
CA ALA A 550 -32.58 6.12 -5.99
C ALA A 550 -33.42 5.45 -7.09
N ALA A 551 -34.42 6.15 -7.64
CA ALA A 551 -35.28 5.59 -8.69
C ALA A 551 -34.52 5.47 -10.01
N THR A 552 -33.76 6.50 -10.38
CA THR A 552 -32.88 6.47 -11.55
C THR A 552 -31.76 5.45 -11.40
N ALA A 553 -31.13 5.36 -10.23
CA ALA A 553 -30.09 4.38 -9.93
C ALA A 553 -30.62 2.96 -10.09
N SER A 554 -31.75 2.65 -9.47
CA SER A 554 -32.41 1.34 -9.57
C SER A 554 -32.70 0.95 -11.02
N ARG A 555 -33.24 1.88 -11.83
CA ARG A 555 -33.51 1.66 -13.24
C ARG A 555 -32.23 1.42 -14.05
N LYS A 556 -31.17 2.20 -13.82
CA LYS A 556 -29.87 2.04 -14.50
C LYS A 556 -29.25 0.67 -14.22
N LEU A 557 -29.25 0.25 -12.95
CA LEU A 557 -28.73 -1.04 -12.52
C LEU A 557 -29.53 -2.18 -13.16
N ARG A 558 -30.86 -2.16 -13.09
CA ARG A 558 -31.70 -3.17 -13.75
C ARG A 558 -31.44 -3.24 -15.26
N LEU A 559 -31.37 -2.10 -15.94
CA LEU A 559 -31.08 -2.08 -17.38
C LEU A 559 -29.68 -2.64 -17.71
N ALA A 560 -28.66 -2.36 -16.89
CA ALA A 560 -27.32 -2.91 -17.07
C ALA A 560 -27.25 -4.42 -16.79
N LEU A 561 -28.00 -4.90 -15.80
CA LEU A 561 -28.07 -6.30 -15.40
C LEU A 561 -28.89 -7.14 -16.40
N ASP A 562 -30.10 -6.70 -16.75
CA ASP A 562 -31.01 -7.41 -17.65
C ASP A 562 -30.56 -7.33 -19.12
N GLY A 563 -29.91 -6.23 -19.50
CA GLY A 563 -29.36 -6.02 -20.83
C GLY A 563 -27.98 -6.66 -21.07
N GLY A 564 -27.45 -7.44 -20.12
CA GLY A 564 -26.18 -8.17 -20.27
C GLY A 564 -24.89 -7.34 -20.17
N ARG A 565 -24.97 -6.01 -20.07
CA ARG A 565 -23.77 -5.14 -19.98
C ARG A 565 -22.92 -5.42 -18.74
N ALA A 566 -23.55 -5.82 -17.63
CA ALA A 566 -22.82 -6.24 -16.43
C ALA A 566 -22.03 -7.53 -16.68
N ALA A 567 -22.59 -8.52 -17.39
CA ALA A 567 -21.89 -9.75 -17.76
C ALA A 567 -20.72 -9.47 -18.72
N GLU A 568 -20.92 -8.60 -19.72
CA GLU A 568 -19.85 -8.16 -20.63
C GLU A 568 -18.70 -7.47 -19.87
N THR A 569 -19.04 -6.59 -18.93
CA THR A 569 -18.04 -5.89 -18.10
C THR A 569 -17.25 -6.88 -17.23
N PHE A 570 -17.93 -7.87 -16.65
CA PHE A 570 -17.26 -8.94 -15.90
C PHE A 570 -16.33 -9.79 -16.78
N ALA A 571 -16.78 -10.19 -17.98
CA ALA A 571 -15.96 -10.92 -18.95
C ALA A 571 -14.68 -10.14 -19.31
N ARG A 572 -14.83 -8.84 -19.61
CA ARG A 572 -13.71 -7.95 -19.91
C ARG A 572 -12.76 -7.78 -18.73
N MET A 573 -13.27 -7.73 -17.50
CA MET A 573 -12.45 -7.67 -16.29
C MET A 573 -11.62 -8.95 -16.11
N VAL A 574 -12.27 -10.12 -16.22
CA VAL A 574 -11.60 -11.44 -16.13
C VAL A 574 -10.49 -11.55 -17.17
N ALA A 575 -10.81 -11.28 -18.44
CA ALA A 575 -9.84 -11.28 -19.53
C ALA A 575 -8.68 -10.30 -19.31
N ALA A 576 -8.98 -9.08 -18.85
CA ALA A 576 -7.98 -8.04 -18.65
C ALA A 576 -7.01 -8.35 -17.50
N LEU A 577 -7.40 -9.22 -16.58
CA LEU A 577 -6.59 -9.71 -15.47
C LEU A 577 -6.05 -11.12 -15.73
N GLY A 578 -6.01 -11.58 -16.99
CA GLY A 578 -5.32 -12.83 -17.37
C GLY A 578 -6.18 -14.09 -17.37
N GLY A 579 -7.45 -14.00 -16.98
CA GLY A 579 -8.39 -15.11 -17.10
C GLY A 579 -8.83 -15.40 -18.55
N PRO A 580 -9.59 -16.48 -18.80
CA PRO A 580 -10.01 -16.88 -20.14
C PRO A 580 -10.96 -15.86 -20.80
N LEU A 581 -10.79 -15.63 -22.10
CA LEU A 581 -11.59 -14.66 -22.86
C LEU A 581 -13.08 -15.02 -22.91
N ASP A 582 -13.39 -16.31 -22.96
CA ASP A 582 -14.73 -16.88 -23.03
C ASP A 582 -15.21 -17.39 -21.66
N PHE A 583 -14.58 -16.96 -20.56
CA PHE A 583 -14.88 -17.48 -19.21
C PHE A 583 -16.36 -17.33 -18.83
N VAL A 584 -16.98 -16.18 -19.11
CA VAL A 584 -18.40 -15.96 -18.80
C VAL A 584 -19.30 -16.91 -19.60
N ASP A 585 -18.90 -17.21 -20.84
CA ASP A 585 -19.66 -18.09 -21.73
C ASP A 585 -19.54 -19.57 -21.35
N ASN A 586 -18.35 -19.96 -20.86
CA ASN A 586 -17.93 -21.35 -20.64
C ASN A 586 -17.39 -21.62 -19.23
N ALA A 587 -17.90 -20.94 -18.19
CA ALA A 587 -17.34 -21.01 -16.83
C ALA A 587 -17.19 -22.45 -16.30
N GLY A 588 -18.16 -23.33 -16.58
CA GLY A 588 -18.12 -24.74 -16.17
C GLY A 588 -17.01 -25.57 -16.81
N ALA A 589 -16.40 -25.12 -17.91
CA ALA A 589 -15.22 -25.78 -18.49
C ALA A 589 -13.91 -25.39 -17.80
N TYR A 590 -13.91 -24.30 -17.04
CA TYR A 590 -12.71 -23.72 -16.41
C TYR A 590 -12.68 -23.89 -14.89
N LEU A 591 -13.85 -23.91 -14.24
CA LEU A 591 -13.95 -24.03 -12.79
C LEU A 591 -13.81 -25.50 -12.38
N ASP A 592 -12.95 -25.76 -11.39
CA ASP A 592 -12.70 -27.10 -10.87
C ASP A 592 -13.93 -27.67 -10.15
N ASP A 593 -14.33 -28.88 -10.52
CA ASP A 593 -15.36 -29.66 -9.83
C ASP A 593 -14.76 -30.60 -8.76
N ALA A 594 -15.50 -30.80 -7.68
CA ALA A 594 -15.17 -31.81 -6.69
C ALA A 594 -15.69 -33.20 -7.15
N PRO A 595 -14.89 -34.28 -7.01
CA PRO A 595 -15.25 -35.60 -7.53
C PRO A 595 -16.38 -36.29 -6.76
N VAL A 596 -16.69 -35.84 -5.54
CA VAL A 596 -17.77 -36.39 -4.71
C VAL A 596 -18.80 -35.30 -4.46
N VAL A 597 -20.03 -35.53 -4.92
CA VAL A 597 -21.19 -34.68 -4.64
C VAL A 597 -22.24 -35.51 -3.88
N THR A 598 -22.62 -35.09 -2.68
CA THR A 598 -23.57 -35.82 -1.82
C THR A 598 -24.68 -34.91 -1.30
N GLU A 599 -25.93 -35.39 -1.36
CA GLU A 599 -27.08 -34.67 -0.81
C GLU A 599 -27.15 -34.81 0.72
N VAL A 600 -27.43 -33.70 1.40
CA VAL A 600 -27.73 -33.70 2.85
C VAL A 600 -29.23 -33.51 3.02
N ARG A 601 -29.89 -34.48 3.64
CA ARG A 601 -31.34 -34.40 3.94
C ARG A 601 -31.59 -34.11 5.41
N ALA A 602 -32.70 -33.44 5.69
CA ALA A 602 -33.20 -33.25 7.05
C ALA A 602 -33.59 -34.60 7.66
N GLU A 603 -33.43 -34.74 8.98
CA GLU A 603 -33.83 -35.95 9.71
C GLU A 603 -35.36 -36.05 9.88
N THR A 604 -36.03 -34.90 9.87
CA THR A 604 -37.48 -34.78 10.01
C THR A 604 -38.03 -33.87 8.91
N ALA A 605 -39.24 -34.17 8.43
CA ALA A 605 -39.95 -33.27 7.52
C ALA A 605 -40.36 -31.97 8.23
N GLY A 606 -40.47 -30.88 7.49
CA GLY A 606 -40.89 -29.58 8.03
C GLY A 606 -40.38 -28.42 7.18
N PHE A 607 -40.13 -27.30 7.83
CA PHE A 607 -39.62 -26.06 7.23
C PHE A 607 -38.33 -25.64 7.94
N VAL A 608 -37.39 -25.06 7.19
CA VAL A 608 -36.15 -24.51 7.76
C VAL A 608 -36.51 -23.31 8.63
N ALA A 609 -36.38 -23.45 9.95
CA ALA A 609 -36.73 -22.42 10.92
C ALA A 609 -35.57 -21.46 11.21
N ALA A 610 -34.34 -21.98 11.25
CA ALA A 610 -33.14 -21.21 11.48
C ALA A 610 -31.93 -21.93 10.90
N ILE A 611 -30.90 -21.15 10.57
CA ILE A 611 -29.60 -21.63 10.10
C ILE A 611 -28.51 -20.97 10.95
N ASP A 612 -27.62 -21.77 11.52
CA ASP A 612 -26.37 -21.28 12.08
C ASP A 612 -25.38 -21.09 10.93
N ALA A 613 -25.37 -19.88 10.35
CA ALA A 613 -24.54 -19.59 9.19
C ALA A 613 -23.05 -19.72 9.52
N LYS A 614 -22.63 -19.40 10.76
CA LYS A 614 -21.24 -19.61 11.18
C LYS A 614 -20.86 -21.10 11.12
N ARG A 615 -21.73 -22.01 11.56
CA ARG A 615 -21.49 -23.47 11.40
C ARG A 615 -21.39 -23.90 9.95
N LEU A 616 -22.18 -23.30 9.04
CA LEU A 616 -22.02 -23.55 7.60
C LEU A 616 -20.65 -23.09 7.08
N GLY A 617 -20.19 -21.92 7.49
CA GLY A 617 -18.85 -21.43 7.17
C GLY A 617 -17.75 -22.36 7.70
N LEU A 618 -17.90 -22.85 8.93
CA LEU A 618 -16.96 -23.82 9.50
C LEU A 618 -16.98 -25.17 8.76
N ALA A 619 -18.13 -25.62 8.28
CA ALA A 619 -18.21 -26.82 7.44
C ALA A 619 -17.42 -26.65 6.13
N LEU A 620 -17.44 -25.46 5.52
CA LEU A 620 -16.58 -25.15 4.36
C LEU A 620 -15.08 -25.19 4.73
N VAL A 621 -14.70 -24.64 5.89
CA VAL A 621 -13.31 -24.68 6.38
C VAL A 621 -12.85 -26.13 6.57
N ASP A 622 -13.70 -26.99 7.14
CA ASP A 622 -13.37 -28.42 7.35
C ASP A 622 -13.25 -29.20 6.04
N LEU A 623 -14.02 -28.82 5.01
CA LEU A 623 -13.88 -29.35 3.66
C LEU A 623 -12.56 -28.92 2.98
N GLY A 624 -11.90 -27.89 3.52
CA GLY A 624 -10.67 -27.31 2.97
C GLY A 624 -10.90 -26.08 2.09
N GLY A 625 -12.13 -25.62 1.94
CA GLY A 625 -12.47 -24.43 1.12
C GLY A 625 -12.21 -23.09 1.82
N GLY A 626 -11.89 -23.12 3.12
CA GLY A 626 -11.47 -21.96 3.91
C GLY A 626 -10.12 -22.18 4.57
N ARG A 627 -9.50 -21.10 5.08
CA ARG A 627 -8.18 -21.17 5.72
C ARG A 627 -8.28 -21.59 7.18
N THR A 628 -7.32 -22.41 7.57
CA THR A 628 -7.04 -22.75 8.99
C THR A 628 -5.81 -22.00 9.52
N ARG A 629 -4.94 -21.55 8.60
CA ARG A 629 -3.77 -20.71 8.84
C ARG A 629 -3.55 -19.78 7.63
N PRO A 630 -2.94 -18.58 7.81
CA PRO A 630 -2.75 -17.62 6.72
C PRO A 630 -1.92 -18.14 5.53
N ASP A 631 -0.94 -19.02 5.79
CA ASP A 631 0.00 -19.59 4.83
C ASP A 631 -0.56 -20.76 4.02
N ARG A 632 -1.72 -21.32 4.42
CA ARG A 632 -2.30 -22.50 3.79
C ARG A 632 -3.17 -22.11 2.58
N GLY A 633 -2.98 -22.82 1.47
CA GLY A 633 -3.88 -22.76 0.32
C GLY A 633 -5.29 -23.27 0.64
N VAL A 634 -6.26 -22.86 -0.17
CA VAL A 634 -7.65 -23.32 -0.10
C VAL A 634 -7.94 -24.26 -1.27
N ASP A 635 -8.76 -25.27 -1.03
CA ASP A 635 -9.33 -26.08 -2.09
C ASP A 635 -10.50 -25.32 -2.71
N VAL A 636 -10.34 -24.87 -3.96
CA VAL A 636 -11.35 -24.00 -4.58
C VAL A 636 -12.58 -24.75 -5.08
N ALA A 637 -12.49 -26.08 -5.25
CA ALA A 637 -13.54 -26.93 -5.82
C ALA A 637 -14.57 -27.39 -4.79
N VAL A 638 -14.22 -27.41 -3.50
CA VAL A 638 -15.10 -27.90 -2.44
C VAL A 638 -16.08 -26.82 -1.95
N GLY A 639 -17.19 -27.25 -1.39
CA GLY A 639 -18.18 -26.35 -0.80
C GLY A 639 -19.59 -26.91 -0.76
N LEU A 640 -20.57 -26.02 -0.67
CA LEU A 640 -21.99 -26.33 -0.59
C LEU A 640 -22.72 -25.64 -1.75
N SER A 641 -23.60 -26.37 -2.44
CA SER A 641 -24.50 -25.80 -3.45
C SER A 641 -25.95 -26.14 -3.13
N GLU A 642 -26.88 -25.41 -3.75
CA GLU A 642 -28.32 -25.58 -3.52
C GLU A 642 -28.69 -25.51 -2.03
N VAL A 643 -28.02 -24.61 -1.29
CA VAL A 643 -28.27 -24.43 0.14
C VAL A 643 -29.65 -23.84 0.35
N LEU A 644 -30.52 -24.55 1.08
CA LEU A 644 -31.86 -24.06 1.41
C LEU A 644 -31.78 -22.87 2.36
N GLY A 645 -32.67 -21.91 2.15
CA GLY A 645 -32.85 -20.75 3.02
C GLY A 645 -33.89 -20.94 4.12
N VAL A 646 -33.90 -20.04 5.10
CA VAL A 646 -34.92 -19.98 6.15
C VAL A 646 -36.30 -19.75 5.52
N GLY A 647 -37.28 -20.53 5.95
CA GLY A 647 -38.65 -20.56 5.42
C GLY A 647 -38.88 -21.59 4.32
N ALA A 648 -37.83 -22.17 3.73
CA ALA A 648 -37.96 -23.22 2.72
C ALA A 648 -38.52 -24.52 3.32
N ALA A 649 -39.27 -25.28 2.51
CA ALA A 649 -39.65 -26.64 2.86
C ALA A 649 -38.41 -27.55 2.88
N ALA A 650 -38.30 -28.40 3.89
CA ALA A 650 -37.19 -29.34 4.09
C ALA A 650 -37.51 -30.75 3.55
N ASP A 651 -38.31 -30.83 2.49
CA ASP A 651 -38.59 -32.03 1.69
C ASP A 651 -37.49 -32.27 0.63
N ALA A 652 -36.94 -31.19 0.10
CA ALA A 652 -35.70 -31.18 -0.66
C ALA A 652 -34.47 -31.40 0.24
N PRO A 653 -33.32 -31.81 -0.34
CA PRO A 653 -32.04 -31.76 0.36
C PRO A 653 -31.77 -30.36 0.92
N LEU A 654 -31.24 -30.28 2.14
CA LEU A 654 -30.79 -29.05 2.79
C LEU A 654 -29.68 -28.36 1.98
N CYS A 655 -28.79 -29.15 1.38
CA CYS A 655 -27.82 -28.72 0.39
C CYS A 655 -27.19 -29.95 -0.31
N ARG A 656 -26.29 -29.67 -1.24
CA ARG A 656 -25.33 -30.63 -1.81
C ARG A 656 -23.92 -30.28 -1.36
N ILE A 657 -23.20 -31.26 -0.85
CA ILE A 657 -21.79 -31.15 -0.45
C ILE A 657 -20.91 -31.55 -1.62
N HIS A 658 -19.95 -30.70 -1.96
CA HIS A 658 -18.87 -30.93 -2.91
C HIS A 658 -17.57 -31.20 -2.13
N ALA A 659 -17.01 -32.40 -2.25
CA ALA A 659 -15.85 -32.84 -1.47
C ALA A 659 -14.85 -33.66 -2.31
N ARG A 660 -13.60 -33.74 -1.83
CA ARG A 660 -12.55 -34.56 -2.47
C ARG A 660 -12.71 -36.06 -2.26
N ASP A 661 -13.34 -36.46 -1.16
CA ASP A 661 -13.58 -37.86 -0.83
C ASP A 661 -14.86 -38.04 -0.01
N ALA A 662 -15.34 -39.29 0.04
CA ALA A 662 -16.57 -39.66 0.74
C ALA A 662 -16.48 -39.45 2.27
N ALA A 663 -15.29 -39.56 2.86
CA ALA A 663 -15.13 -39.37 4.31
C ALA A 663 -15.25 -37.90 4.70
N ALA A 664 -14.68 -36.99 3.89
CA ALA A 664 -14.87 -35.56 4.02
C ALA A 664 -16.33 -35.16 3.82
N ALA A 665 -17.00 -35.70 2.80
CA ALA A 665 -18.43 -35.48 2.57
C ALA A 665 -19.29 -35.91 3.78
N ALA A 666 -19.02 -37.10 4.35
CA ALA A 666 -19.75 -37.60 5.51
C ALA A 666 -19.58 -36.70 6.74
N ARG A 667 -18.35 -36.27 7.05
CA ARG A 667 -18.08 -35.34 8.17
C ARG A 667 -18.77 -33.98 7.98
N ALA A 668 -18.74 -33.46 6.76
CA ALA A 668 -19.43 -32.21 6.44
C ALA A 668 -20.96 -32.35 6.53
N ALA A 669 -21.53 -33.49 6.15
CA ALA A 669 -22.97 -33.74 6.22
C ALA A 669 -23.52 -33.68 7.66
N GLU A 670 -22.76 -34.21 8.63
CA GLU A 670 -23.11 -34.10 10.05
C GLU A 670 -23.11 -32.64 10.52
N ARG A 671 -22.08 -31.87 10.15
CA ARG A 671 -21.97 -30.45 10.52
C ARG A 671 -23.05 -29.59 9.88
N VAL A 672 -23.37 -29.85 8.61
CA VAL A 672 -24.46 -29.16 7.91
C VAL A 672 -25.79 -29.49 8.59
N ARG A 673 -26.12 -30.75 8.85
CA ARG A 673 -27.37 -31.09 9.58
C ARG A 673 -27.48 -30.35 10.90
N ALA A 674 -26.39 -30.31 11.67
CA ALA A 674 -26.33 -29.60 12.95
C ALA A 674 -26.41 -28.07 12.86
N ALA A 675 -26.30 -27.48 11.66
CA ALA A 675 -26.47 -26.05 11.41
C ALA A 675 -27.94 -25.68 11.13
N PHE A 676 -28.79 -26.63 10.72
CA PHE A 676 -30.19 -26.39 10.39
C PHE A 676 -31.11 -26.74 11.56
N THR A 677 -32.05 -25.85 11.85
CA THR A 677 -33.17 -26.12 12.77
C THR A 677 -34.44 -26.28 11.96
N ILE A 678 -35.17 -27.38 12.13
CA ILE A 678 -36.41 -27.68 11.40
C ILE A 678 -37.62 -27.47 12.30
N SER A 679 -38.64 -26.78 11.77
CA SER A 679 -39.94 -26.54 12.40
C SER A 679 -41.03 -27.33 11.69
N GLU A 680 -42.01 -27.84 12.43
CA GLU A 680 -43.20 -28.49 11.87
C GLU A 680 -44.11 -27.48 11.13
N ARG A 681 -44.07 -26.21 11.51
CA ARG A 681 -44.89 -25.14 10.92
C ARG A 681 -44.05 -24.20 10.05
N PRO A 682 -44.64 -23.60 8.99
CA PRO A 682 -43.96 -22.58 8.19
C PRO A 682 -43.44 -21.42 9.05
N VAL A 683 -42.24 -20.94 8.73
CA VAL A 683 -41.58 -19.80 9.38
C VAL A 683 -41.32 -18.73 8.32
N ALA A 684 -41.57 -17.46 8.66
CA ALA A 684 -41.26 -16.36 7.76
C ALA A 684 -39.74 -16.14 7.69
N ALA A 685 -39.22 -15.90 6.49
CA ALA A 685 -37.82 -15.51 6.32
C ALA A 685 -37.57 -14.13 6.98
N PRO A 686 -36.39 -13.92 7.59
CA PRO A 686 -36.01 -12.60 8.11
C PRO A 686 -35.88 -11.57 6.97
N PRO A 687 -36.04 -10.27 7.26
CA PRO A 687 -35.81 -9.23 6.27
C PRO A 687 -34.35 -9.27 5.78
N VAL A 688 -34.12 -8.98 4.50
CA VAL A 688 -32.76 -8.98 3.91
C VAL A 688 -31.98 -7.73 4.31
N LEU A 689 -32.67 -6.58 4.40
CA LEU A 689 -32.13 -5.29 4.78
C LEU A 689 -32.71 -4.86 6.13
N HIS A 690 -31.84 -4.65 7.12
CA HIS A 690 -32.23 -4.27 8.48
C HIS A 690 -32.14 -2.76 8.73
N GLY A 691 -31.25 -2.07 8.02
CA GLY A 691 -31.01 -0.66 8.29
C GLY A 691 -30.18 0.03 7.22
N ARG A 692 -30.27 1.35 7.21
CA ARG A 692 -29.54 2.24 6.29
C ARG A 692 -29.01 3.42 7.07
N ILE A 693 -27.71 3.66 7.00
CA ILE A 693 -27.02 4.76 7.66
C ILE A 693 -26.42 5.67 6.59
N VAL A 694 -26.72 6.97 6.69
CA VAL A 694 -26.16 8.03 5.86
C VAL A 694 -25.52 9.09 6.76
N ALA A 695 -24.48 9.74 6.23
CA ALA A 695 -23.67 10.74 6.91
C ALA A 695 -24.38 12.07 7.16
#